data_AF-A0A2E7BWA1-F1
#
_entry.id   AF-A0A2E7BWA1-F1
#
_cell.length_a   1.000
_cell.length_b   1.000
_cell.length_c   1.000
_cell.angle_alpha   90.00
_cell.angle_beta   90.00
_cell.angle_gamma   90.00
#
_symmetry.space_group_name_H-M   'P 1'
#
loop_
_entity.id
_entity.type
_entity.pdbx_description
1 polymer ?
#
loop_
_entity_poly.entity_id
_entity_poly.type
_entity_poly.pdbx_seq_one_letter_code
_entity_poly.pdbx_strand_id
1 'polypeptide(L)'
;MLRLMTCGFALGLVACGPGEPEIVAPDEGPTRRYVYRGISGVSMGGGASATLGFRQPDRFDFVGIMGGPLADATSFGRMLRRGWMGGFCDLEFLEALMASGHDLDDERAFCGLYTDQARADIQATEYAVPKEFLPAGQEPLLEAVSDYNNWWRGPQGGRGGSFHRDKLFNSFEDISKSFGNALYHPNEEVPWAAPGVTKAWLDQSPEERCANPVVLESYYNAEYNPRGDYPVITFCEGVHRDPDRSAEAQLGRILPETPRTKSVAVLLAVDLNRNGRRDYGEPVIMNAYERYRDWGVDGLGNSDEPGYDPVSNPDPHGDDFDPQSNPTGTERDWRFQPGEPFDDFGLDGVDGTNDLGEGNGQHDYSPGWQHFTSLDAGRLLEEMSDEQLARLDIYMDAGIRDFLNTVIHSNWLWARLMPRVPARNRTQLLDFDALRWPEDRVFNPNYFDRDKLKPFTYLRYGHLDANQNQVLSGDGNHVGTVSQVLGRIQMVLSVGQGTWPNPDLEPRRNPAGQDGYGGVDSFESVALGRTRTFSYVLPPEYHDPERADERYPVLYFLHGQGQEHEGMVASGIFFQTAMAESQRPGMSDWTKFIIIFPDGHCYDDVDDCHSGTFWNDFVTGEQRSRFEEDFWELLDVVDNRYRTRQPEDLPIPLAEGD
;
A
#
# COMPACT_ATOMS: atom_id res chain seq x y z
N MET A 1 0.55 16.29 61.31
CA MET A 1 -0.02 16.03 62.66
C MET A 1 -1.49 15.63 62.48
N LEU A 2 -1.74 14.34 62.21
CA LEU A 2 -3.01 13.64 62.44
C LEU A 2 -2.69 12.14 62.30
N ARG A 3 -2.66 11.40 63.41
CA ARG A 3 -2.42 9.95 63.42
C ARG A 3 -3.78 9.26 63.51
N LEU A 4 -4.16 8.49 62.49
CA LEU A 4 -5.27 7.54 62.61
C LEU A 4 -4.79 6.33 63.42
N MET A 5 -5.43 6.09 64.57
CA MET A 5 -5.31 4.85 65.32
C MET A 5 -6.45 3.92 64.93
N THR A 6 -6.14 2.76 64.35
CA THR A 6 -7.08 1.65 64.21
C THR A 6 -7.00 0.77 65.47
N CYS A 7 -8.14 0.49 66.10
CA CYS A 7 -8.27 -0.43 67.23
C CYS A 7 -9.35 -1.48 66.91
N GLY A 8 -8.93 -2.75 66.84
CA GLY A 8 -9.84 -3.89 66.76
C GLY A 8 -10.08 -4.50 68.14
N PHE A 9 -11.35 -4.74 68.50
CA PHE A 9 -11.76 -5.33 69.78
C PHE A 9 -11.78 -6.86 69.70
N ALA A 10 -10.90 -7.52 70.46
CA ALA A 10 -11.11 -8.90 70.90
C ALA A 10 -10.47 -9.10 72.30
N LEU A 11 -11.27 -9.66 73.20
CA LEU A 11 -11.01 -10.04 74.60
C LEU A 11 -9.58 -9.87 75.14
N GLY A 12 -9.41 -8.83 75.97
CA GLY A 12 -8.58 -8.89 77.18
C GLY A 12 -7.07 -9.01 77.01
N LEU A 13 -6.42 -7.97 76.49
CA LEU A 13 -5.10 -7.41 76.89
C LEU A 13 -4.64 -6.48 75.74
N VAL A 14 -4.54 -5.17 76.01
CA VAL A 14 -4.10 -4.18 75.01
C VAL A 14 -2.58 -4.21 74.94
N ALA A 15 -2.04 -4.68 73.82
CA ALA A 15 -0.66 -4.44 73.42
C ALA A 15 -0.67 -3.79 72.03
N CYS A 16 -0.43 -2.48 71.96
CA CYS A 16 -0.16 -1.78 70.70
C CYS A 16 1.35 -1.81 70.43
N GLY A 17 1.78 -2.65 69.49
CA GLY A 17 3.13 -2.57 68.90
C GLY A 17 3.13 -1.65 67.67
N PRO A 18 4.26 -1.01 67.33
CA PRO A 18 4.38 -0.31 66.06
C PRO A 18 4.40 -1.35 64.93
N GLY A 19 3.36 -1.36 64.08
CA GLY A 19 3.44 -2.06 62.81
C GLY A 19 4.50 -1.38 61.95
N GLU A 20 5.52 -2.13 61.53
CA GLU A 20 6.39 -1.69 60.45
C GLU A 20 5.52 -1.44 59.21
N PRO A 21 5.69 -0.31 58.50
CA PRO A 21 4.97 -0.10 57.26
C PRO A 21 5.42 -1.19 56.28
N GLU A 22 4.46 -2.00 55.86
CA GLU A 22 4.61 -2.88 54.71
C GLU A 22 5.01 -1.99 53.53
N ILE A 23 6.27 -2.08 53.10
CA ILE A 23 6.75 -1.43 51.89
C ILE A 23 6.05 -2.17 50.76
N VAL A 24 4.86 -1.69 50.39
CA VAL A 24 4.28 -2.00 49.09
C VAL A 24 5.31 -1.49 48.09
N ALA A 25 5.88 -2.42 47.30
CA ALA A 25 6.76 -2.04 46.20
C ALA A 25 6.02 -0.97 45.38
N PRO A 26 6.69 0.12 44.96
CA PRO A 26 6.06 1.07 44.06
C PRO A 26 5.51 0.27 42.89
N ASP A 27 4.23 0.49 42.58
CA ASP A 27 3.60 -0.05 41.38
C ASP A 27 4.53 0.32 40.23
N GLU A 28 5.29 -0.65 39.71
CA GLU A 28 6.15 -0.41 38.57
C GLU A 28 5.18 -0.01 37.46
N GLY A 29 5.22 1.27 37.09
CA GLY A 29 4.29 1.83 36.11
C GLY A 29 4.27 0.98 34.83
N PRO A 30 3.30 1.23 33.92
CA PRO A 30 3.10 0.37 32.77
C PRO A 30 4.42 0.17 32.00
N THR A 31 4.75 -1.08 31.65
CA THR A 31 5.97 -1.45 30.91
C THR A 31 5.66 -1.71 29.44
N ARG A 32 6.56 -1.34 28.53
CA ARG A 32 6.54 -1.72 27.11
C ARG A 32 7.60 -2.77 26.84
N ARG A 33 7.21 -3.84 26.14
CA ARG A 33 8.14 -4.83 25.58
C ARG A 33 8.73 -4.30 24.28
N TYR A 34 10.04 -4.09 24.26
CA TYR A 34 10.81 -3.74 23.06
C TYR A 34 11.43 -5.00 22.47
N VAL A 35 11.32 -5.19 21.15
CA VAL A 35 11.93 -6.33 20.43
C VAL A 35 13.15 -5.92 19.60
N TYR A 36 13.43 -4.63 19.51
CA TYR A 36 14.54 -4.00 18.79
C TYR A 36 14.58 -4.31 17.31
N ARG A 37 13.40 -4.44 16.70
CA ARG A 37 13.24 -4.66 15.26
C ARG A 37 12.31 -3.63 14.64
N GLY A 38 12.71 -3.08 13.51
CA GLY A 38 11.87 -2.26 12.66
C GLY A 38 11.74 -2.89 11.28
N ILE A 39 10.59 -2.73 10.65
CA ILE A 39 10.38 -3.07 9.23
C ILE A 39 9.97 -1.83 8.48
N SER A 40 10.53 -1.63 7.29
CA SER A 40 10.16 -0.52 6.43
C SER A 40 10.32 -0.94 4.97
N GLY A 41 9.72 -0.21 4.04
CA GLY A 41 10.06 -0.32 2.64
C GLY A 41 9.47 0.78 1.79
N VAL A 42 9.78 0.73 0.50
CA VAL A 42 9.35 1.71 -0.51
C VAL A 42 8.53 1.07 -1.63
N SER A 43 7.48 1.74 -2.10
CA SER A 43 6.62 1.25 -3.19
C SER A 43 6.02 -0.13 -2.86
N MET A 44 6.31 -1.17 -3.64
CA MET A 44 6.01 -2.57 -3.33
C MET A 44 6.45 -2.95 -1.90
N GLY A 45 7.69 -2.61 -1.51
CA GLY A 45 8.21 -2.87 -0.17
C GLY A 45 7.50 -2.06 0.92
N GLY A 46 6.96 -0.88 0.58
CA GLY A 46 6.18 -0.06 1.49
C GLY A 46 4.86 -0.73 1.85
N GLY A 47 4.11 -1.19 0.83
CA GLY A 47 2.90 -2.00 1.04
C GLY A 47 3.21 -3.28 1.84
N ALA A 48 4.25 -4.02 1.44
CA ALA A 48 4.65 -5.23 2.14
C ALA A 48 5.06 -4.99 3.61
N SER A 49 5.74 -3.88 3.91
CA SER A 49 6.11 -3.55 5.30
C SER A 49 4.87 -3.33 6.18
N ALA A 50 3.81 -2.74 5.63
CA ALA A 50 2.53 -2.59 6.31
C ALA A 50 1.89 -3.96 6.56
N THR A 51 1.77 -4.77 5.51
CA THR A 51 1.16 -6.11 5.58
C THR A 51 1.90 -7.04 6.55
N LEU A 52 3.22 -7.22 6.40
CA LEU A 52 4.03 -8.10 7.26
C LEU A 52 4.10 -7.58 8.70
N GLY A 53 4.25 -6.26 8.87
CA GLY A 53 4.30 -5.60 10.17
C GLY A 53 2.99 -5.74 10.95
N PHE A 54 1.84 -5.55 10.30
CA PHE A 54 0.54 -5.64 10.97
C PHE A 54 0.04 -7.07 11.16
N ARG A 55 0.52 -8.02 10.35
CA ARG A 55 0.23 -9.45 10.53
C ARG A 55 0.97 -10.05 11.72
N GLN A 56 2.18 -9.57 11.99
CA GLN A 56 3.02 -10.04 13.09
C GLN A 56 3.51 -8.85 13.96
N PRO A 57 2.59 -8.07 14.57
CA PRO A 57 2.94 -6.82 15.26
C PRO A 57 3.86 -7.06 16.45
N ASP A 58 3.85 -8.26 17.03
CA ASP A 58 4.72 -8.63 18.14
C ASP A 58 6.20 -8.81 17.75
N ARG A 59 6.52 -8.86 16.45
CA ARG A 59 7.88 -9.03 15.92
C ARG A 59 8.61 -7.71 15.72
N PHE A 60 7.91 -6.57 15.78
CA PHE A 60 8.46 -5.26 15.46
C PHE A 60 8.05 -4.22 16.51
N ASP A 61 8.88 -3.19 16.68
CA ASP A 61 8.55 -1.97 17.41
C ASP A 61 8.14 -0.83 16.46
N PHE A 62 8.55 -0.92 15.19
CA PHE A 62 8.39 0.13 14.19
C PHE A 62 8.00 -0.42 12.82
N VAL A 63 7.05 0.25 12.16
CA VAL A 63 6.58 -0.04 10.79
C VAL A 63 6.65 1.23 9.95
N GLY A 64 7.46 1.22 8.89
CA GLY A 64 7.71 2.36 8.00
C GLY A 64 7.17 2.15 6.58
N ILE A 65 6.06 2.79 6.23
CA ILE A 65 5.31 2.58 4.98
C ILE A 65 5.60 3.73 4.01
N MET A 66 6.49 3.54 3.02
CA MET A 66 6.83 4.61 2.09
C MET A 66 6.17 4.43 0.71
N GLY A 67 5.17 5.25 0.39
CA GLY A 67 4.49 5.27 -0.91
C GLY A 67 3.95 3.91 -1.35
N GLY A 68 3.21 3.21 -0.48
CA GLY A 68 2.70 1.86 -0.75
C GLY A 68 1.37 1.87 -1.53
N PRO A 69 1.32 1.41 -2.80
CA PRO A 69 0.07 1.36 -3.58
C PRO A 69 -0.95 0.33 -3.07
N LEU A 70 -0.53 -0.54 -2.14
CA LEU A 70 -1.38 -1.53 -1.46
C LEU A 70 -1.50 -1.25 0.05
N ALA A 71 -1.32 0.01 0.46
CA ALA A 71 -1.53 0.41 1.86
C ALA A 71 -3.00 0.28 2.31
N ASP A 72 -3.95 0.30 1.36
CA ASP A 72 -5.36 0.05 1.60
C ASP A 72 -6.02 -0.57 0.34
N ALA A 73 -6.53 -1.80 0.47
CA ALA A 73 -7.11 -2.57 -0.62
C ALA A 73 -8.42 -1.98 -1.16
N THR A 74 -9.23 -1.35 -0.30
CA THR A 74 -10.51 -0.73 -0.69
C THR A 74 -10.28 0.42 -1.68
N SER A 75 -9.42 1.36 -1.31
CA SER A 75 -9.07 2.49 -2.16
C SER A 75 -8.30 2.06 -3.43
N PHE A 76 -7.46 1.03 -3.35
CA PHE A 76 -6.82 0.44 -4.53
C PHE A 76 -7.85 -0.18 -5.48
N GLY A 77 -8.80 -0.93 -4.96
CA GLY A 77 -9.94 -1.47 -5.70
C GLY A 77 -10.79 -0.39 -6.36
N ARG A 78 -11.08 0.70 -5.64
CA ARG A 78 -11.76 1.90 -6.17
C ARG A 78 -11.00 2.50 -7.34
N MET A 79 -9.68 2.67 -7.22
CA MET A 79 -8.82 3.16 -8.31
C MET A 79 -8.87 2.23 -9.53
N LEU A 80 -8.80 0.92 -9.33
CA LEU A 80 -8.92 -0.04 -10.42
C LEU A 80 -10.29 0.05 -11.10
N ARG A 81 -11.38 -0.06 -10.34
CA ARG A 81 -12.76 -0.12 -10.86
C ARG A 81 -13.18 1.19 -11.55
N ARG A 82 -12.92 2.35 -10.95
CA ARG A 82 -13.28 3.65 -11.55
C ARG A 82 -12.30 4.10 -12.62
N GLY A 83 -11.02 3.77 -12.45
CA GLY A 83 -9.95 4.22 -13.33
C GLY A 83 -9.52 3.13 -14.30
N TRP A 84 -8.56 2.32 -13.89
CA TRP A 84 -7.79 1.45 -14.80
C TRP A 84 -8.62 0.36 -15.50
N MET A 85 -9.82 0.06 -15.01
CA MET A 85 -10.78 -0.90 -15.55
C MET A 85 -12.09 -0.25 -16.03
N GLY A 86 -12.20 1.08 -15.97
CA GLY A 86 -13.42 1.84 -16.32
C GLY A 86 -13.29 2.62 -17.63
N GLY A 87 -14.31 3.42 -17.95
CA GLY A 87 -14.30 4.28 -19.15
C GLY A 87 -15.21 3.84 -20.30
N PHE A 88 -15.81 2.67 -20.24
CA PHE A 88 -16.60 2.16 -21.35
C PHE A 88 -18.00 2.80 -21.41
N CYS A 89 -18.50 3.01 -22.63
CA CYS A 89 -19.88 3.40 -22.84
C CYS A 89 -20.83 2.31 -22.34
N ASP A 90 -22.05 2.65 -21.95
CA ASP A 90 -23.05 1.65 -21.57
C ASP A 90 -23.39 0.69 -22.74
N LEU A 91 -23.91 -0.49 -22.40
CA LEU A 91 -24.20 -1.53 -23.39
C LEU A 91 -25.21 -1.05 -24.44
N GLU A 92 -26.24 -0.31 -24.04
CA GLU A 92 -27.28 0.20 -24.96
C GLU A 92 -26.65 1.09 -26.04
N PHE A 93 -25.74 1.99 -25.66
CA PHE A 93 -25.01 2.82 -26.59
C PHE A 93 -24.15 2.00 -27.55
N LEU A 94 -23.41 1.01 -27.05
CA LEU A 94 -22.54 0.16 -27.88
C LEU A 94 -23.35 -0.69 -28.88
N GLU A 95 -24.46 -1.28 -28.43
CA GLU A 95 -25.39 -2.02 -29.28
C GLU A 95 -26.00 -1.11 -30.37
N ALA A 96 -26.41 0.10 -30.00
CA ALA A 96 -26.93 1.08 -30.95
C ALA A 96 -25.87 1.52 -31.97
N LEU A 97 -24.63 1.70 -31.53
CA LEU A 97 -23.49 2.04 -32.38
C LEU A 97 -23.24 0.94 -33.42
N MET A 98 -23.17 -0.33 -32.99
CA MET A 98 -23.05 -1.48 -33.88
C MET A 98 -24.24 -1.59 -34.85
N ALA A 99 -25.47 -1.40 -34.38
CA ALA A 99 -26.68 -1.45 -35.20
C ALA A 99 -26.69 -0.38 -36.30
N SER A 100 -25.99 0.73 -36.09
CA SER A 100 -25.79 1.79 -37.08
C SER A 100 -24.64 1.53 -38.07
N GLY A 101 -23.93 0.39 -37.93
CA GLY A 101 -22.85 -0.02 -38.81
C GLY A 101 -21.49 0.60 -38.49
N HIS A 102 -21.31 1.14 -37.28
CA HIS A 102 -20.03 1.64 -36.81
C HIS A 102 -19.19 0.52 -36.17
N ASP A 103 -17.87 0.62 -36.34
CA ASP A 103 -16.88 -0.28 -35.74
C ASP A 103 -16.71 0.05 -34.25
N LEU A 104 -16.43 -0.96 -33.43
CA LEU A 104 -16.07 -0.80 -32.02
C LEU A 104 -14.58 -0.51 -31.83
N ASP A 105 -13.74 -0.75 -32.84
CA ASP A 105 -12.34 -0.30 -32.85
C ASP A 105 -12.22 1.16 -33.32
N ASP A 106 -12.96 2.05 -32.66
CA ASP A 106 -13.05 3.49 -32.97
C ASP A 106 -13.22 4.29 -31.67
N GLU A 107 -12.66 5.51 -31.62
CA GLU A 107 -12.75 6.35 -30.41
C GLU A 107 -14.18 6.72 -30.01
N ARG A 108 -15.12 6.74 -30.98
CA ARG A 108 -16.55 7.01 -30.73
C ARG A 108 -17.25 5.89 -29.95
N ALA A 109 -16.63 4.73 -29.84
CA ALA A 109 -17.11 3.60 -29.05
C ALA A 109 -16.64 3.65 -27.59
N PHE A 110 -15.98 4.73 -27.17
CA PHE A 110 -15.41 4.86 -25.83
C PHE A 110 -15.87 6.16 -25.13
N CYS A 111 -16.26 6.03 -23.87
CA CYS A 111 -16.85 7.12 -23.07
C CYS A 111 -15.97 7.52 -21.88
N GLY A 112 -14.67 7.20 -21.95
CA GLY A 112 -13.70 7.51 -20.90
C GLY A 112 -13.18 8.94 -21.01
N LEU A 113 -12.07 9.21 -20.32
CA LEU A 113 -11.41 10.50 -20.39
C LEU A 113 -10.99 10.83 -21.83
N TYR A 114 -10.93 12.12 -22.12
CA TYR A 114 -10.45 12.66 -23.40
C TYR A 114 -11.33 12.34 -24.63
N THR A 115 -12.58 11.91 -24.44
CA THR A 115 -13.57 11.80 -25.52
C THR A 115 -14.67 12.86 -25.37
N ASP A 116 -15.32 13.22 -26.49
CA ASP A 116 -16.48 14.12 -26.48
C ASP A 116 -17.71 13.51 -25.76
N GLN A 117 -17.64 12.21 -25.46
CA GLN A 117 -18.66 11.40 -24.81
C GLN A 117 -18.27 11.04 -23.37
N ALA A 118 -17.22 11.67 -22.84
CA ALA A 118 -16.69 11.39 -21.51
C ALA A 118 -17.78 11.46 -20.45
N ARG A 119 -17.96 10.38 -19.70
CA ARG A 119 -18.99 10.33 -18.66
C ARG A 119 -18.65 11.27 -17.50
N ALA A 120 -19.69 11.87 -16.92
CA ALA A 120 -19.53 12.81 -15.82
C ALA A 120 -18.95 12.16 -14.55
N ASP A 121 -19.26 10.89 -14.27
CA ASP A 121 -18.78 10.14 -13.10
C ASP A 121 -17.26 9.91 -13.12
N ILE A 122 -16.68 9.78 -14.31
CA ILE A 122 -15.22 9.64 -14.51
C ILE A 122 -14.53 11.00 -14.40
N GLN A 123 -15.20 12.08 -14.81
CA GLN A 123 -14.68 13.45 -14.65
C GLN A 123 -14.82 13.99 -13.22
N ALA A 124 -15.78 13.47 -12.45
CA ALA A 124 -16.19 13.99 -11.15
C ALA A 124 -15.49 13.33 -9.95
N THR A 125 -14.28 12.76 -10.10
CA THR A 125 -13.53 12.34 -8.90
C THR A 125 -13.19 13.59 -8.08
N GLU A 126 -13.45 13.55 -6.76
CA GLU A 126 -13.30 14.67 -5.82
C GLU A 126 -11.93 15.36 -5.87
N TYR A 127 -10.92 14.66 -6.38
CA TYR A 127 -9.52 15.10 -6.40
C TYR A 127 -8.90 14.99 -7.80
N ALA A 128 -9.75 15.06 -8.85
CA ALA A 128 -9.35 14.91 -10.24
C ALA A 128 -8.28 15.91 -10.67
N VAL A 129 -7.28 15.40 -11.36
CA VAL A 129 -6.17 16.18 -11.86
C VAL A 129 -6.11 15.82 -13.36
N PRO A 130 -6.64 16.57 -14.41
CA PRO A 130 -6.16 17.86 -15.06
C PRO A 130 -7.10 18.95 -15.62
N LYS A 131 -6.57 20.20 -15.64
CA LYS A 131 -6.44 20.96 -16.91
C LYS A 131 -5.29 21.96 -16.97
N GLU A 132 -4.99 22.63 -15.88
CA GLU A 132 -3.99 23.70 -15.93
C GLU A 132 -2.99 23.66 -14.77
N PHE A 133 -3.24 22.89 -13.69
CA PHE A 133 -2.33 22.43 -12.60
C PHE A 133 -1.06 23.24 -12.25
N LEU A 134 -1.00 24.55 -12.44
CA LEU A 134 -1.62 25.59 -11.61
C LEU A 134 -0.84 25.66 -10.27
N PRO A 135 -0.56 26.87 -9.75
CA PRO A 135 -1.54 27.95 -9.68
C PRO A 135 -1.00 29.36 -10.01
N ALA A 136 -1.84 30.40 -10.07
CA ALA A 136 -2.26 31.08 -8.84
C ALA A 136 -3.79 31.11 -8.63
N GLY A 137 -4.26 30.50 -7.52
CA GLY A 137 -5.64 30.57 -7.01
C GLY A 137 -6.41 29.25 -6.83
N GLN A 138 -5.77 28.10 -6.59
CA GLN A 138 -6.43 26.76 -6.59
C GLN A 138 -6.56 26.05 -5.23
N GLU A 139 -7.49 25.08 -5.17
CA GLU A 139 -7.43 23.70 -4.62
C GLU A 139 -8.36 22.80 -5.50
N PRO A 140 -8.29 21.43 -5.55
CA PRO A 140 -7.51 20.51 -4.73
C PRO A 140 -6.60 19.49 -5.49
N LEU A 141 -5.55 19.05 -4.80
CA LEU A 141 -4.80 17.82 -5.09
C LEU A 141 -5.59 16.59 -4.65
N LEU A 142 -5.32 15.42 -5.27
CA LEU A 142 -4.73 14.23 -4.62
C LEU A 142 -4.96 12.92 -5.41
N GLU A 143 -5.88 12.86 -6.39
CA GLU A 143 -6.18 11.64 -7.14
C GLU A 143 -5.90 11.80 -8.63
N ALA A 144 -4.92 11.06 -9.14
CA ALA A 144 -4.74 10.85 -10.56
C ALA A 144 -5.94 10.09 -11.14
N VAL A 145 -6.60 10.72 -12.11
CA VAL A 145 -7.70 10.09 -12.87
C VAL A 145 -7.12 9.36 -14.07
N SER A 146 -7.65 8.18 -14.33
CA SER A 146 -7.34 7.37 -15.51
C SER A 146 -8.63 6.73 -16.01
N ASP A 147 -8.59 6.17 -17.21
CA ASP A 147 -9.56 5.20 -17.67
C ASP A 147 -8.81 4.01 -18.27
N TYR A 148 -9.51 2.97 -18.70
CA TYR A 148 -8.85 1.78 -19.25
C TYR A 148 -7.88 2.09 -20.40
N ASN A 149 -8.27 2.96 -21.33
CA ASN A 149 -7.49 3.29 -22.54
C ASN A 149 -6.45 4.39 -22.27
N ASN A 150 -6.53 5.09 -21.14
CA ASN A 150 -5.68 6.21 -20.74
C ASN A 150 -5.20 6.06 -19.28
N TRP A 151 -4.08 5.36 -19.07
CA TRP A 151 -3.45 5.23 -17.75
C TRP A 151 -2.46 6.35 -17.50
N TRP A 152 -2.86 7.35 -16.72
CA TRP A 152 -1.97 8.43 -16.31
C TRP A 152 -0.75 7.88 -15.57
N ARG A 153 0.43 8.40 -15.89
CA ARG A 153 1.71 7.95 -15.30
C ARG A 153 2.52 9.07 -14.66
N GLY A 154 1.97 10.27 -14.56
CA GLY A 154 2.72 11.42 -14.07
C GLY A 154 3.89 11.83 -14.98
N PRO A 155 4.61 12.90 -14.59
CA PRO A 155 5.84 13.29 -15.25
C PRO A 155 6.92 12.20 -15.11
N GLN A 156 7.89 12.17 -16.03
CA GLN A 156 8.99 11.21 -15.97
C GLN A 156 9.89 11.42 -14.74
N GLY A 157 10.10 12.68 -14.33
CA GLY A 157 10.86 13.00 -13.13
C GLY A 157 10.18 12.45 -11.88
N GLY A 158 10.95 11.80 -11.01
CA GLY A 158 10.47 11.26 -9.74
C GLY A 158 9.46 10.12 -9.82
N ARG A 159 9.27 9.51 -10.99
CA ARG A 159 8.37 8.35 -11.15
C ARG A 159 8.95 7.04 -10.64
N GLY A 160 10.27 6.89 -10.64
CA GLY A 160 10.97 5.67 -10.18
C GLY A 160 11.06 4.52 -11.19
N GLY A 161 10.40 4.62 -12.34
CA GLY A 161 10.41 3.57 -13.37
C GLY A 161 9.79 4.03 -14.67
N SER A 162 9.75 3.16 -15.68
CA SER A 162 9.09 3.48 -16.96
C SER A 162 7.57 3.35 -16.87
N PHE A 163 7.07 2.35 -16.13
CA PHE A 163 5.65 2.04 -15.95
C PHE A 163 4.87 2.04 -17.27
N HIS A 164 5.50 1.58 -18.35
CA HIS A 164 4.80 1.38 -19.61
C HIS A 164 3.66 0.37 -19.42
N ARG A 165 2.66 0.43 -20.31
CA ARG A 165 1.43 -0.35 -20.16
C ARG A 165 1.71 -1.85 -20.05
N ASP A 166 2.66 -2.37 -20.82
CA ASP A 166 3.15 -3.75 -20.71
C ASP A 166 3.75 -4.08 -19.34
N LYS A 167 4.53 -3.16 -18.76
CA LYS A 167 5.09 -3.31 -17.41
C LYS A 167 4.01 -3.25 -16.32
N LEU A 168 2.98 -2.43 -16.49
CA LEU A 168 1.84 -2.39 -15.57
C LEU A 168 1.00 -3.68 -15.64
N PHE A 169 0.81 -4.27 -16.82
CA PHE A 169 0.21 -5.61 -16.92
C PHE A 169 1.05 -6.69 -16.26
N ASN A 170 2.38 -6.62 -16.39
CA ASN A 170 3.27 -7.50 -15.63
C ASN A 170 3.07 -7.31 -14.11
N SER A 171 2.92 -6.08 -13.62
CA SER A 171 2.60 -5.82 -12.21
C SER A 171 1.26 -6.44 -11.81
N PHE A 172 0.21 -6.33 -12.62
CA PHE A 172 -1.08 -6.96 -12.30
C PHE A 172 -1.00 -8.47 -12.25
N GLU A 173 -0.22 -9.07 -13.14
CA GLU A 173 0.03 -10.51 -13.12
C GLU A 173 0.76 -10.92 -11.85
N ASP A 174 1.83 -10.20 -11.48
CA ASP A 174 2.59 -10.43 -10.25
C ASP A 174 1.71 -10.23 -8.98
N ILE A 175 0.85 -9.21 -8.95
CA ILE A 175 -0.15 -9.01 -7.89
C ILE A 175 -1.12 -10.20 -7.85
N SER A 176 -1.64 -10.64 -9.00
CA SER A 176 -2.58 -11.76 -9.04
C SER A 176 -1.91 -13.08 -8.62
N LYS A 177 -0.62 -13.28 -8.94
CA LYS A 177 0.16 -14.42 -8.45
C LYS A 177 0.35 -14.38 -6.94
N SER A 178 0.57 -13.18 -6.39
CA SER A 178 0.79 -12.97 -4.96
C SER A 178 -0.49 -13.14 -4.15
N PHE A 179 -1.60 -12.55 -4.61
CA PHE A 179 -2.84 -12.42 -3.82
C PHE A 179 -4.05 -13.17 -4.40
N GLY A 180 -3.88 -13.86 -5.53
CA GLY A 180 -4.98 -14.46 -6.30
C GLY A 180 -5.66 -13.47 -7.23
N ASN A 181 -6.45 -13.98 -8.19
CA ASN A 181 -7.26 -13.11 -9.04
C ASN A 181 -8.47 -12.60 -8.25
N ALA A 182 -8.40 -11.35 -7.79
CA ALA A 182 -9.46 -10.73 -7.00
C ALA A 182 -10.70 -10.32 -7.82
N LEU A 183 -10.67 -10.44 -9.15
CA LEU A 183 -11.65 -9.81 -10.05
C LEU A 183 -12.80 -10.72 -10.47
N TYR A 184 -12.70 -12.03 -10.23
CA TYR A 184 -13.68 -13.02 -10.68
C TYR A 184 -13.85 -14.14 -9.66
N HIS A 185 -14.78 -15.06 -9.93
CA HIS A 185 -14.83 -16.35 -9.24
C HIS A 185 -13.54 -17.16 -9.49
N PRO A 186 -13.21 -18.14 -8.61
CA PRO A 186 -11.93 -18.82 -8.66
C PRO A 186 -11.71 -19.62 -9.95
N ASN A 187 -10.51 -19.49 -10.52
CA ASN A 187 -10.01 -20.43 -11.50
C ASN A 187 -9.29 -21.58 -10.76
N GLU A 188 -9.90 -22.77 -10.76
CA GLU A 188 -9.40 -23.93 -10.01
C GLU A 188 -8.04 -24.44 -10.50
N GLU A 189 -7.76 -24.35 -11.81
CA GLU A 189 -6.50 -24.85 -12.39
C GLU A 189 -5.37 -23.83 -12.21
N VAL A 190 -5.68 -22.54 -12.37
CA VAL A 190 -4.71 -21.44 -12.30
C VAL A 190 -5.27 -20.31 -11.42
N PRO A 191 -5.09 -20.37 -10.08
CA PRO A 191 -5.75 -19.48 -9.12
C PRO A 191 -5.50 -17.97 -9.29
N TRP A 192 -4.42 -17.60 -10.00
CA TRP A 192 -4.06 -16.21 -10.27
C TRP A 192 -4.59 -15.69 -11.62
N ALA A 193 -5.09 -16.57 -12.50
CA ALA A 193 -5.57 -16.19 -13.83
C ALA A 193 -7.09 -16.00 -13.87
N ALA A 194 -7.59 -15.40 -14.94
CA ALA A 194 -9.02 -15.27 -15.18
C ALA A 194 -9.69 -16.64 -15.42
N PRO A 195 -11.02 -16.76 -15.22
CA PRO A 195 -11.77 -17.98 -15.52
C PRO A 195 -11.49 -18.55 -16.93
N GLY A 196 -11.37 -19.87 -17.02
CA GLY A 196 -11.11 -20.60 -18.27
C GLY A 196 -9.66 -20.60 -18.76
N VAL A 197 -8.77 -19.78 -18.17
CA VAL A 197 -7.33 -19.85 -18.47
C VAL A 197 -6.76 -21.15 -17.89
N THR A 198 -6.17 -21.97 -18.76
CA THR A 198 -5.56 -23.26 -18.39
C THR A 198 -4.03 -23.16 -18.44
N LYS A 199 -3.33 -24.10 -17.79
CA LYS A 199 -1.88 -24.22 -17.92
C LYS A 199 -1.47 -24.46 -19.37
N ALA A 200 -2.23 -25.29 -20.08
CA ALA A 200 -1.99 -25.57 -21.50
C ALA A 200 -2.11 -24.32 -22.40
N TRP A 201 -2.95 -23.35 -22.02
CA TRP A 201 -3.02 -22.06 -22.71
C TRP A 201 -1.84 -21.15 -22.35
N LEU A 202 -1.43 -21.14 -21.07
CA LEU A 202 -0.28 -20.36 -20.61
C LEU A 202 1.07 -20.84 -21.19
N ASP A 203 1.20 -22.14 -21.45
CA ASP A 203 2.38 -22.76 -22.06
C ASP A 203 2.57 -22.38 -23.55
N GLN A 204 1.58 -21.72 -24.17
CA GLN A 204 1.64 -21.26 -25.56
C GLN A 204 2.42 -19.95 -25.72
N SER A 205 2.90 -19.70 -26.95
CA SER A 205 3.52 -18.41 -27.27
C SER A 205 2.52 -17.26 -27.10
N PRO A 206 2.99 -16.02 -26.79
CA PRO A 206 2.10 -14.86 -26.75
C PRO A 206 1.28 -14.68 -28.03
N GLU A 207 1.87 -14.94 -29.20
CA GLU A 207 1.20 -14.86 -30.49
C GLU A 207 0.10 -15.92 -30.65
N GLU A 208 0.37 -17.15 -30.21
CA GLU A 208 -0.61 -18.24 -30.20
C GLU A 208 -1.79 -17.93 -29.29
N ARG A 209 -1.53 -17.36 -28.11
CA ARG A 209 -2.55 -16.88 -27.17
C ARG A 209 -3.38 -15.75 -27.75
N CYS A 210 -2.76 -14.81 -28.48
CA CYS A 210 -3.49 -13.75 -29.17
C CYS A 210 -4.36 -14.27 -30.32
N ALA A 211 -3.89 -15.30 -31.03
CA ALA A 211 -4.63 -15.89 -32.14
C ALA A 211 -5.75 -16.82 -31.68
N ASN A 212 -5.63 -17.40 -30.48
CA ASN A 212 -6.58 -18.35 -29.91
C ASN A 212 -6.91 -17.94 -28.47
N PRO A 213 -7.72 -16.89 -28.27
CA PRO A 213 -8.17 -16.52 -26.94
C PRO A 213 -9.00 -17.65 -26.32
N VAL A 214 -8.98 -17.74 -24.99
CA VAL A 214 -10.03 -18.44 -24.25
C VAL A 214 -11.35 -17.73 -24.52
N VAL A 215 -12.39 -18.49 -24.81
CA VAL A 215 -13.75 -18.00 -25.08
C VAL A 215 -14.71 -18.63 -24.08
N LEU A 216 -15.41 -17.79 -23.32
CA LEU A 216 -16.44 -18.15 -22.36
C LEU A 216 -17.80 -17.74 -22.94
N GLU A 217 -18.58 -18.74 -23.32
CA GLU A 217 -19.96 -18.55 -23.77
C GLU A 217 -20.90 -18.55 -22.56
N SER A 218 -22.03 -17.84 -22.66
CA SER A 218 -23.00 -17.72 -21.56
C SER A 218 -22.37 -17.24 -20.25
N TYR A 219 -21.43 -16.28 -20.36
CA TYR A 219 -20.78 -15.64 -19.23
C TYR A 219 -21.43 -14.29 -18.96
N TYR A 220 -21.95 -14.08 -17.75
CA TYR A 220 -22.79 -12.93 -17.43
C TYR A 220 -21.99 -11.80 -16.76
N ASN A 221 -22.48 -10.59 -16.96
CA ASN A 221 -22.05 -9.40 -16.25
C ASN A 221 -23.18 -8.36 -16.32
N ALA A 222 -23.62 -7.83 -15.18
CA ALA A 222 -24.75 -6.92 -15.09
C ALA A 222 -24.64 -5.69 -16.01
N GLU A 223 -23.44 -5.11 -16.13
CA GLU A 223 -23.24 -3.85 -16.85
C GLU A 223 -23.10 -4.04 -18.37
N TYR A 224 -22.43 -5.11 -18.80
CA TYR A 224 -21.95 -5.24 -20.18
C TYR A 224 -22.32 -6.55 -20.88
N ASN A 225 -22.83 -7.55 -20.16
CA ASN A 225 -23.36 -8.78 -20.76
C ASN A 225 -24.52 -9.40 -19.94
N PRO A 226 -25.59 -8.64 -19.63
CA PRO A 226 -26.64 -9.10 -18.71
C PRO A 226 -27.48 -10.24 -19.29
N ARG A 227 -27.46 -10.41 -20.61
CA ARG A 227 -28.19 -11.49 -21.30
C ARG A 227 -27.31 -12.73 -21.55
N GLY A 228 -25.99 -12.64 -21.31
CA GLY A 228 -25.03 -13.70 -21.67
C GLY A 228 -24.94 -13.94 -23.18
N ASP A 229 -25.37 -12.98 -24.00
CA ASP A 229 -25.47 -13.09 -25.45
C ASP A 229 -24.13 -12.96 -26.17
N TYR A 230 -23.16 -12.31 -25.52
CA TYR A 230 -21.84 -12.04 -26.09
C TYR A 230 -20.79 -12.98 -25.51
N PRO A 231 -19.84 -13.49 -26.32
CA PRO A 231 -18.70 -14.22 -25.79
C PRO A 231 -17.84 -13.30 -24.91
N VAL A 232 -17.32 -13.85 -23.83
CA VAL A 232 -16.34 -13.20 -22.97
C VAL A 232 -14.98 -13.86 -23.20
N ILE A 233 -13.95 -13.06 -23.47
CA ILE A 233 -12.67 -13.57 -23.95
C ILE A 233 -11.50 -13.09 -23.10
N THR A 234 -10.44 -13.91 -23.03
CA THR A 234 -9.09 -13.37 -22.80
C THR A 234 -8.66 -12.59 -24.04
N PHE A 235 -7.77 -11.60 -23.88
CA PHE A 235 -7.40 -10.75 -25.01
C PHE A 235 -5.92 -10.38 -25.01
N CYS A 236 -5.50 -9.79 -26.13
CA CYS A 236 -4.21 -9.13 -26.23
C CYS A 236 -4.39 -7.62 -26.25
N GLU A 237 -3.55 -6.93 -25.50
CA GLU A 237 -3.61 -5.50 -25.31
C GLU A 237 -2.56 -4.77 -26.15
N GLY A 238 -2.89 -3.54 -26.52
CA GLY A 238 -2.03 -2.56 -27.15
C GLY A 238 -0.86 -2.23 -26.24
N VAL A 239 0.36 -2.37 -26.75
CA VAL A 239 1.55 -1.89 -26.07
C VAL A 239 1.93 -0.54 -26.67
N HIS A 240 1.85 0.51 -25.86
CA HIS A 240 2.29 1.81 -26.30
C HIS A 240 3.83 1.85 -26.38
N ARG A 241 4.38 1.90 -27.60
CA ARG A 241 5.81 2.10 -27.88
C ARG A 241 5.99 3.27 -28.84
N ASP A 242 5.65 4.48 -28.43
CA ASP A 242 5.99 5.67 -29.21
C ASP A 242 7.47 6.05 -29.00
N PRO A 243 8.34 5.94 -30.02
CA PRO A 243 9.73 6.39 -29.94
C PRO A 243 9.86 7.92 -29.88
N ASP A 244 8.86 8.68 -30.35
CA ASP A 244 8.86 10.15 -30.41
C ASP A 244 8.40 10.81 -29.10
N ARG A 245 7.95 10.00 -28.11
CA ARG A 245 7.56 10.44 -26.76
C ARG A 245 6.55 11.60 -26.78
N SER A 246 5.52 11.51 -27.63
CA SER A 246 4.41 12.48 -27.67
C SER A 246 3.78 12.71 -26.28
N ALA A 247 3.04 13.82 -26.10
CA ALA A 247 2.38 14.09 -24.83
C ALA A 247 1.37 12.97 -24.50
N GLU A 248 0.65 12.48 -25.51
CA GLU A 248 -0.28 11.36 -25.47
C GLU A 248 0.41 10.05 -25.11
N ALA A 249 1.61 9.82 -25.65
CA ALA A 249 2.45 8.70 -25.25
C ALA A 249 2.83 8.75 -23.78
N GLN A 250 3.07 9.94 -23.21
CA GLN A 250 3.39 10.11 -21.80
C GLN A 250 2.19 9.78 -20.90
N LEU A 251 0.95 10.02 -21.38
CA LEU A 251 -0.32 9.68 -20.74
C LEU A 251 -0.66 8.18 -20.73
N GLY A 252 0.18 7.30 -21.29
CA GLY A 252 -0.11 5.86 -21.34
C GLY A 252 -1.31 5.51 -22.22
N ARG A 253 -1.71 6.41 -23.13
CA ARG A 253 -2.85 6.27 -24.04
C ARG A 253 -2.61 5.18 -25.08
N ILE A 254 -3.62 4.34 -25.31
CA ILE A 254 -3.73 3.52 -26.53
C ILE A 254 -4.72 4.16 -27.49
N LEU A 255 -4.50 3.94 -28.78
CA LEU A 255 -5.38 4.38 -29.88
C LEU A 255 -5.88 3.14 -30.64
N PRO A 256 -7.00 3.21 -31.38
CA PRO A 256 -7.52 2.07 -32.14
C PRO A 256 -6.47 1.36 -33.01
N GLU A 257 -5.60 2.11 -33.67
CA GLU A 257 -4.51 1.61 -34.52
C GLU A 257 -3.33 0.98 -33.76
N THR A 258 -3.33 1.03 -32.42
CA THR A 258 -2.23 0.50 -31.60
C THR A 258 -2.14 -1.02 -31.75
N PRO A 259 -0.97 -1.60 -32.12
CA PRO A 259 -0.84 -3.04 -32.23
C PRO A 259 -1.07 -3.77 -30.89
N ARG A 260 -2.08 -4.63 -30.89
CA ARG A 260 -2.48 -5.47 -29.75
C ARG A 260 -1.68 -6.78 -29.73
N THR A 261 -0.65 -6.84 -28.89
CA THR A 261 0.35 -7.94 -28.90
C THR A 261 0.67 -8.50 -27.52
N LYS A 262 0.33 -7.80 -26.43
CA LYS A 262 0.59 -8.28 -25.08
C LYS A 262 -0.59 -9.15 -24.62
N SER A 263 -0.41 -10.47 -24.57
CA SER A 263 -1.39 -11.37 -23.96
C SER A 263 -1.63 -11.00 -22.49
N VAL A 264 -2.91 -10.93 -22.10
CA VAL A 264 -3.37 -10.65 -20.74
C VAL A 264 -4.15 -11.86 -20.24
N ALA A 265 -3.62 -12.52 -19.21
CA ALA A 265 -4.21 -13.74 -18.63
C ALA A 265 -5.12 -13.48 -17.43
N VAL A 266 -5.03 -12.28 -16.84
CA VAL A 266 -5.70 -11.94 -15.58
C VAL A 266 -6.99 -11.15 -15.76
N LEU A 267 -7.32 -10.73 -16.98
CA LEU A 267 -8.52 -9.93 -17.31
C LEU A 267 -9.34 -10.58 -18.42
N LEU A 268 -10.64 -10.28 -18.42
CA LEU A 268 -11.60 -10.68 -19.44
C LEU A 268 -12.26 -9.46 -20.07
N ALA A 269 -12.68 -9.60 -21.31
CA ALA A 269 -13.43 -8.58 -22.04
C ALA A 269 -14.65 -9.17 -22.75
N VAL A 270 -15.69 -8.36 -22.94
CA VAL A 270 -16.86 -8.75 -23.71
C VAL A 270 -16.59 -8.48 -25.20
N ASP A 271 -16.56 -9.52 -26.01
CA ASP A 271 -16.40 -9.45 -27.46
C ASP A 271 -17.79 -9.30 -28.11
N LEU A 272 -18.24 -8.05 -28.21
CA LEU A 272 -19.59 -7.68 -28.63
C LEU A 272 -19.82 -8.00 -30.10
N ASN A 273 -18.78 -7.83 -30.94
CA ASN A 273 -18.90 -8.06 -32.38
C ASN A 273 -18.45 -9.46 -32.83
N ARG A 274 -18.00 -10.31 -31.89
CA ARG A 274 -17.61 -11.71 -32.08
C ARG A 274 -16.41 -11.89 -33.01
N ASN A 275 -15.47 -10.95 -32.99
CA ASN A 275 -14.29 -10.99 -33.87
C ASN A 275 -13.09 -11.73 -33.24
N GLY A 276 -13.21 -12.17 -31.98
CA GLY A 276 -12.18 -12.89 -31.23
C GLY A 276 -11.03 -12.00 -30.74
N ARG A 277 -11.21 -10.68 -30.72
CA ARG A 277 -10.26 -9.70 -30.23
C ARG A 277 -11.03 -8.66 -29.45
N ARG A 278 -10.35 -8.01 -28.50
CA ARG A 278 -10.94 -6.86 -27.85
C ARG A 278 -10.67 -5.59 -28.64
N ASP A 279 -11.74 -4.94 -29.08
CA ASP A 279 -11.72 -3.64 -29.74
C ASP A 279 -11.64 -2.47 -28.74
N TYR A 280 -11.35 -1.27 -29.25
CA TYR A 280 -11.12 -0.08 -28.42
C TYR A 280 -12.28 0.24 -27.45
N GLY A 281 -13.53 0.12 -27.91
CA GLY A 281 -14.73 0.38 -27.13
C GLY A 281 -15.25 -0.82 -26.32
N GLU A 282 -14.69 -2.01 -26.51
CA GLU A 282 -15.20 -3.22 -25.86
C GLU A 282 -14.78 -3.28 -24.38
N PRO A 283 -15.74 -3.54 -23.46
CA PRO A 283 -15.53 -3.40 -22.04
C PRO A 283 -14.70 -4.55 -21.45
N VAL A 284 -13.80 -4.18 -20.56
CA VAL A 284 -13.16 -5.10 -19.61
C VAL A 284 -14.04 -5.18 -18.37
N ILE A 285 -14.34 -6.40 -17.93
CA ILE A 285 -15.35 -6.64 -16.89
C ILE A 285 -14.72 -7.15 -15.59
N MET A 286 -15.46 -7.04 -14.50
CA MET A 286 -15.13 -7.62 -13.22
C MET A 286 -16.40 -8.13 -12.52
N ASN A 287 -16.29 -9.29 -11.88
CA ASN A 287 -17.33 -9.94 -11.09
C ASN A 287 -16.72 -10.30 -9.72
N ALA A 288 -16.22 -9.29 -9.01
CA ALA A 288 -15.46 -9.44 -7.77
C ALA A 288 -16.34 -9.56 -6.53
N TYR A 289 -17.53 -8.96 -6.55
CA TYR A 289 -18.48 -8.91 -5.45
C TYR A 289 -19.86 -8.53 -5.96
N GLU A 290 -20.89 -8.84 -5.17
CA GLU A 290 -22.26 -8.46 -5.47
C GLU A 290 -22.43 -6.93 -5.47
N ARG A 291 -23.34 -6.42 -6.31
CA ARG A 291 -23.56 -4.97 -6.41
C ARG A 291 -24.29 -4.50 -5.16
N TYR A 292 -23.77 -3.47 -4.51
CA TYR A 292 -24.40 -2.81 -3.37
C TYR A 292 -24.46 -1.30 -3.59
N ARG A 293 -25.33 -0.66 -2.82
CA ARG A 293 -25.44 0.80 -2.75
C ARG A 293 -24.72 1.23 -1.49
N ASP A 294 -23.59 1.90 -1.71
CA ASP A 294 -22.72 2.49 -0.69
C ASP A 294 -23.42 3.73 -0.11
N TRP A 295 -24.48 3.47 0.66
CA TRP A 295 -25.45 4.43 1.23
C TRP A 295 -25.36 4.47 2.75
N GLY A 296 -24.32 3.85 3.33
CA GLY A 296 -24.15 3.81 4.76
C GLY A 296 -25.11 2.87 5.47
N VAL A 297 -24.83 2.67 6.76
CA VAL A 297 -25.50 1.65 7.58
C VAL A 297 -26.99 1.94 7.83
N ASP A 298 -27.46 3.14 7.50
CA ASP A 298 -28.87 3.52 7.60
C ASP A 298 -29.68 3.14 6.34
N GLY A 299 -28.99 2.79 5.24
CA GLY A 299 -29.55 2.33 3.99
C GLY A 299 -30.23 3.42 3.16
N LEU A 300 -29.93 4.70 3.37
CA LEU A 300 -30.48 5.83 2.62
C LEU A 300 -29.36 6.68 2.04
N GLY A 301 -29.28 6.77 0.71
CA GLY A 301 -28.34 7.74 0.13
C GLY A 301 -28.78 9.17 0.43
N ASN A 302 -27.82 10.08 0.63
CA ASN A 302 -28.02 11.50 0.91
C ASN A 302 -29.27 12.16 0.30
N SER A 303 -29.55 11.96 -1.00
CA SER A 303 -30.67 12.60 -1.68
C SER A 303 -32.06 12.18 -1.15
N ASP A 304 -32.13 11.04 -0.48
CA ASP A 304 -33.34 10.48 0.12
C ASP A 304 -33.45 10.79 1.63
N GLU A 305 -32.43 11.44 2.21
CA GLU A 305 -32.41 11.77 3.63
C GLU A 305 -33.29 12.98 3.99
N PRO A 306 -33.99 12.93 5.14
CA PRO A 306 -34.76 14.06 5.62
C PRO A 306 -33.92 15.32 5.86
N GLY A 307 -34.09 16.33 5.00
CA GLY A 307 -33.40 17.62 5.12
C GLY A 307 -32.25 17.80 4.15
N TYR A 308 -32.10 16.90 3.17
CA TYR A 308 -31.17 17.05 2.06
C TYR A 308 -31.35 18.36 1.30
N ASP A 309 -30.25 19.08 1.15
CA ASP A 309 -30.11 20.19 0.21
C ASP A 309 -28.70 20.13 -0.40
N PRO A 310 -28.56 20.01 -1.73
CA PRO A 310 -27.27 19.72 -2.38
C PRO A 310 -26.20 20.80 -2.19
N VAL A 311 -26.55 21.96 -1.63
CA VAL A 311 -25.61 23.08 -1.43
C VAL A 311 -25.40 23.39 0.06
N SER A 312 -26.49 23.41 0.83
CA SER A 312 -26.47 23.88 2.22
C SER A 312 -26.50 22.75 3.25
N ASN A 313 -26.92 21.55 2.87
CA ASN A 313 -26.91 20.35 3.71
C ASN A 313 -26.78 19.09 2.84
N PRO A 314 -25.62 18.89 2.18
CA PRO A 314 -25.43 17.77 1.26
C PRO A 314 -25.29 16.42 1.95
N ASP A 315 -25.04 16.41 3.27
CA ASP A 315 -24.92 15.24 4.14
C ASP A 315 -25.78 15.41 5.43
N PRO A 316 -27.11 15.22 5.33
CA PRO A 316 -28.03 15.41 6.46
C PRO A 316 -27.81 14.50 7.67
N HIS A 317 -27.42 13.25 7.46
CA HIS A 317 -27.18 12.29 8.55
C HIS A 317 -25.73 12.32 9.08
N GLY A 318 -24.80 12.93 8.35
CA GLY A 318 -23.42 13.15 8.80
C GLY A 318 -22.54 11.91 8.66
N ASP A 319 -22.88 11.00 7.74
CA ASP A 319 -22.22 9.71 7.57
C ASP A 319 -21.50 9.56 6.22
N ASP A 320 -21.40 10.62 5.40
CA ASP A 320 -20.50 10.66 4.25
C ASP A 320 -19.04 10.47 4.72
N PHE A 321 -18.40 9.43 4.21
CA PHE A 321 -17.00 9.14 4.48
C PHE A 321 -16.08 10.22 3.88
N ASP A 322 -15.23 10.79 4.72
CA ASP A 322 -14.11 11.62 4.30
C ASP A 322 -12.86 11.21 5.09
N PRO A 323 -11.74 10.86 4.44
CA PRO A 323 -10.58 10.29 5.12
C PRO A 323 -9.87 11.28 6.06
N GLN A 324 -10.22 12.57 6.05
CA GLN A 324 -9.62 13.59 6.91
C GLN A 324 -10.59 14.08 8.00
N SER A 325 -11.85 14.30 7.64
CA SER A 325 -12.84 15.00 8.45
C SER A 325 -13.95 14.08 9.00
N ASN A 326 -14.30 13.01 8.29
CA ASN A 326 -15.25 12.00 8.76
C ASN A 326 -14.75 10.57 8.48
N PRO A 327 -13.67 10.12 9.15
CA PRO A 327 -13.03 8.85 8.86
C PRO A 327 -13.83 7.62 9.30
N THR A 328 -14.95 7.82 9.99
CA THR A 328 -15.88 6.77 10.43
C THR A 328 -17.20 6.80 9.67
N GLY A 329 -17.34 7.70 8.67
CA GLY A 329 -18.50 7.71 7.79
C GLY A 329 -18.65 6.37 7.07
N THR A 330 -19.89 6.02 6.76
CA THR A 330 -20.26 4.75 6.13
C THR A 330 -20.86 4.92 4.75
N GLU A 331 -21.43 6.08 4.40
CA GLU A 331 -21.81 6.38 3.01
C GLU A 331 -20.55 6.74 2.21
N ARG A 332 -20.40 6.18 1.01
CA ARG A 332 -19.29 6.43 0.06
C ARG A 332 -17.92 5.96 0.54
N ASP A 333 -17.85 5.00 1.46
CA ASP A 333 -16.59 4.47 1.98
C ASP A 333 -15.99 3.32 1.15
N TRP A 334 -16.74 2.86 0.12
CA TRP A 334 -16.40 1.78 -0.81
C TRP A 334 -16.31 0.38 -0.19
N ARG A 335 -16.91 0.18 0.98
CA ARG A 335 -17.02 -1.13 1.62
C ARG A 335 -18.49 -1.40 1.90
N PHE A 336 -18.88 -2.66 1.72
CA PHE A 336 -20.20 -3.08 2.15
C PHE A 336 -20.25 -3.15 3.67
N GLN A 337 -21.27 -2.56 4.30
CA GLN A 337 -21.61 -2.81 5.71
C GLN A 337 -23.04 -3.36 5.88
N PRO A 338 -23.28 -4.17 6.93
CA PRO A 338 -24.64 -4.60 7.27
C PRO A 338 -25.57 -3.40 7.49
N GLY A 339 -26.62 -3.32 6.68
CA GLY A 339 -27.56 -2.19 6.63
C GLY A 339 -27.71 -1.63 5.22
N GLU A 340 -26.64 -1.74 4.42
CA GLU A 340 -26.63 -1.26 3.05
C GLU A 340 -27.45 -2.16 2.11
N PRO A 341 -28.21 -1.57 1.16
CA PRO A 341 -28.93 -2.36 0.16
C PRO A 341 -27.98 -2.98 -0.86
N PHE A 342 -28.15 -4.28 -1.13
CA PHE A 342 -27.42 -4.99 -2.18
C PHE A 342 -28.35 -5.84 -3.05
N ASP A 343 -27.87 -6.18 -4.24
CA ASP A 343 -28.54 -7.09 -5.16
C ASP A 343 -28.00 -8.51 -4.93
N ASP A 344 -28.84 -9.39 -4.37
CA ASP A 344 -28.56 -10.82 -4.07
C ASP A 344 -28.65 -11.68 -5.35
N PHE A 345 -27.97 -11.21 -6.40
CA PHE A 345 -27.93 -11.79 -7.75
C PHE A 345 -26.57 -12.42 -8.05
N GLY A 346 -25.77 -12.67 -7.00
CA GLY A 346 -24.43 -13.21 -7.10
C GLY A 346 -23.41 -12.31 -7.80
N LEU A 347 -22.21 -12.85 -7.99
CA LEU A 347 -21.03 -12.09 -8.41
C LEU A 347 -21.14 -11.49 -9.81
N ASP A 348 -21.90 -12.10 -10.71
CA ASP A 348 -22.16 -11.56 -12.04
C ASP A 348 -23.23 -10.44 -12.06
N GLY A 349 -24.06 -10.38 -11.02
CA GLY A 349 -25.09 -9.36 -10.81
C GLY A 349 -26.35 -9.56 -11.66
N VAL A 350 -26.60 -10.75 -12.18
CA VAL A 350 -27.75 -11.10 -13.02
C VAL A 350 -28.61 -12.17 -12.34
N ASP A 351 -29.86 -11.83 -12.03
CA ASP A 351 -30.82 -12.76 -11.41
C ASP A 351 -31.07 -14.01 -12.28
N GLY A 352 -31.01 -15.19 -11.66
CA GLY A 352 -31.34 -16.48 -12.24
C GLY A 352 -30.19 -17.21 -12.95
N THR A 353 -28.93 -16.81 -12.77
CA THR A 353 -27.76 -17.45 -13.41
C THR A 353 -27.21 -18.63 -12.59
N ASN A 354 -27.61 -18.76 -11.33
CA ASN A 354 -27.11 -19.67 -10.30
C ASN A 354 -25.59 -19.57 -10.09
N ASP A 355 -25.04 -18.36 -10.10
CA ASP A 355 -23.63 -18.13 -9.82
C ASP A 355 -23.34 -18.02 -8.31
N LEU A 356 -22.12 -17.62 -7.94
CA LEU A 356 -21.71 -17.61 -6.54
C LEU A 356 -22.40 -16.45 -5.81
N GLY A 357 -23.10 -16.77 -4.72
CA GLY A 357 -23.73 -15.80 -3.82
C GLY A 357 -25.23 -15.68 -4.00
N GLU A 358 -25.75 -15.99 -5.20
CA GLU A 358 -27.14 -15.72 -5.56
C GLU A 358 -28.19 -16.34 -4.61
N GLY A 359 -29.13 -15.50 -4.18
CA GLY A 359 -30.33 -15.87 -3.44
C GLY A 359 -30.08 -16.34 -2.01
N ASN A 360 -28.92 -16.02 -1.42
CA ASN A 360 -28.54 -16.50 -0.10
C ASN A 360 -28.80 -15.51 1.05
N GLY A 361 -29.20 -14.28 0.71
CA GLY A 361 -29.55 -13.21 1.64
C GLY A 361 -28.37 -12.55 2.35
N GLN A 362 -27.15 -12.69 1.85
CA GLN A 362 -25.92 -12.07 2.36
C GLN A 362 -25.11 -11.48 1.20
N HIS A 363 -24.40 -10.39 1.46
CA HIS A 363 -23.49 -9.81 0.47
C HIS A 363 -22.24 -10.68 0.31
N ASP A 364 -21.96 -11.10 -0.92
CA ASP A 364 -20.82 -11.96 -1.22
C ASP A 364 -19.68 -11.27 -1.97
N TYR A 365 -18.48 -11.75 -1.65
CA TYR A 365 -17.23 -11.43 -2.32
C TYR A 365 -16.66 -12.69 -2.96
N SER A 366 -15.96 -12.54 -4.08
CA SER A 366 -15.21 -13.65 -4.67
C SER A 366 -14.13 -14.14 -3.68
N PRO A 367 -13.80 -15.44 -3.67
CA PRO A 367 -12.74 -15.96 -2.81
C PRO A 367 -11.39 -15.29 -3.06
N GLY A 368 -11.11 -14.87 -4.30
CA GLY A 368 -9.92 -14.09 -4.64
C GLY A 368 -9.93 -12.71 -3.98
N TRP A 369 -11.07 -12.02 -3.98
CA TRP A 369 -11.20 -10.73 -3.29
C TRP A 369 -11.10 -10.87 -1.76
N GLN A 370 -11.69 -11.92 -1.20
CA GLN A 370 -11.57 -12.24 0.23
C GLN A 370 -10.11 -12.51 0.61
N HIS A 371 -9.37 -13.26 -0.22
CA HIS A 371 -7.95 -13.49 0.03
C HIS A 371 -7.14 -12.20 -0.11
N PHE A 372 -7.33 -11.42 -1.18
CA PHE A 372 -6.67 -10.12 -1.38
C PHE A 372 -6.87 -9.19 -0.17
N THR A 373 -8.12 -9.05 0.29
CA THR A 373 -8.46 -8.21 1.45
C THR A 373 -8.02 -8.81 2.79
N SER A 374 -7.82 -10.13 2.91
CA SER A 374 -7.25 -10.73 4.13
C SER A 374 -5.78 -10.34 4.36
N LEU A 375 -5.10 -9.89 3.29
CA LEU A 375 -3.71 -9.43 3.32
C LEU A 375 -3.61 -7.89 3.29
N ASP A 376 -4.75 -7.20 3.29
CA ASP A 376 -4.86 -5.74 3.32
C ASP A 376 -4.35 -5.16 4.65
N ALA A 377 -3.45 -4.18 4.58
CA ALA A 377 -2.95 -3.50 5.76
C ALA A 377 -4.07 -2.77 6.53
N GLY A 378 -5.07 -2.21 5.83
CA GLY A 378 -6.23 -1.57 6.45
C GLY A 378 -7.04 -2.53 7.32
N ARG A 379 -7.39 -3.70 6.77
CA ARG A 379 -8.07 -4.78 7.50
C ARG A 379 -7.22 -5.32 8.67
N LEU A 380 -5.94 -5.60 8.44
CA LEU A 380 -5.03 -6.09 9.49
C LEU A 380 -4.92 -5.08 10.64
N LEU A 381 -4.91 -3.77 10.33
CA LEU A 381 -4.93 -2.71 11.34
C LEU A 381 -6.23 -2.69 12.15
N GLU A 382 -7.39 -2.93 11.53
CA GLU A 382 -8.69 -3.01 12.21
C GLU A 382 -8.82 -4.27 13.08
N GLU A 383 -8.27 -5.40 12.65
CA GLU A 383 -8.28 -6.67 13.39
C GLU A 383 -7.26 -6.69 14.55
N MET A 384 -6.22 -5.87 14.49
CA MET A 384 -5.20 -5.74 15.54
C MET A 384 -5.83 -5.32 16.88
N SER A 385 -5.37 -5.87 18.01
CA SER A 385 -5.83 -5.40 19.33
C SER A 385 -5.25 -4.03 19.68
N ASP A 386 -5.93 -3.27 20.55
CA ASP A 386 -5.42 -1.96 21.03
C ASP A 386 -4.06 -2.10 21.73
N GLU A 387 -3.80 -3.23 22.40
CA GLU A 387 -2.52 -3.53 23.05
C GLU A 387 -1.39 -3.72 22.02
N GLN A 388 -1.64 -4.48 20.96
CA GLN A 388 -0.69 -4.66 19.86
C GLN A 388 -0.45 -3.34 19.13
N LEU A 389 -1.50 -2.56 18.86
CA LEU A 389 -1.38 -1.27 18.20
C LEU A 389 -0.58 -0.27 19.05
N ALA A 390 -0.84 -0.21 20.35
CA ALA A 390 -0.11 0.68 21.27
C ALA A 390 1.39 0.35 21.39
N ARG A 391 1.82 -0.85 20.97
CA ARG A 391 3.23 -1.25 20.93
C ARG A 391 3.96 -0.83 19.67
N LEU A 392 3.25 -0.46 18.61
CA LEU A 392 3.85 -0.10 17.33
C LEU A 392 3.98 1.41 17.18
N ASP A 393 5.13 1.84 16.69
CA ASP A 393 5.33 3.15 16.11
C ASP A 393 5.17 3.01 14.58
N ILE A 394 4.27 3.79 13.97
CA ILE A 394 3.97 3.73 12.54
C ILE A 394 4.36 5.05 11.89
N TYR A 395 5.24 4.99 10.91
CA TYR A 395 5.55 6.10 10.02
C TYR A 395 5.04 5.79 8.61
N MET A 396 4.32 6.73 8.01
CA MET A 396 3.88 6.62 6.61
C MET A 396 4.30 7.86 5.84
N ASP A 397 4.69 7.68 4.58
CA ASP A 397 4.82 8.79 3.64
C ASP A 397 4.08 8.52 2.33
N ALA A 398 3.62 9.59 1.68
CA ALA A 398 3.03 9.50 0.35
C ALA A 398 3.21 10.80 -0.45
N GLY A 399 3.42 10.65 -1.76
CA GLY A 399 3.58 11.77 -2.67
C GLY A 399 2.24 12.31 -3.13
N ILE A 400 2.02 13.62 -2.99
CA ILE A 400 0.74 14.28 -3.33
C ILE A 400 0.38 14.27 -4.83
N ARG A 401 1.31 13.85 -5.70
CA ARG A 401 1.16 13.77 -7.17
C ARG A 401 1.52 12.39 -7.71
N ASP A 402 1.50 11.37 -6.86
CA ASP A 402 1.79 10.00 -7.26
C ASP A 402 0.71 9.47 -8.22
N PHE A 403 1.14 8.97 -9.39
CA PHE A 403 0.24 8.39 -10.39
C PHE A 403 -0.37 7.06 -9.96
N LEU A 404 0.21 6.38 -8.98
CA LEU A 404 -0.36 5.20 -8.32
C LEU A 404 -1.28 5.57 -7.15
N ASN A 405 -1.61 6.86 -6.98
CA ASN A 405 -2.52 7.34 -5.93
C ASN A 405 -2.14 6.89 -4.51
N THR A 406 -0.84 6.71 -4.22
CA THR A 406 -0.39 6.24 -2.89
C THR A 406 -0.80 7.18 -1.75
N VAL A 407 -1.01 8.46 -2.04
CA VAL A 407 -1.56 9.41 -1.06
C VAL A 407 -3.03 9.16 -0.76
N ILE A 408 -3.82 8.71 -1.73
CA ILE A 408 -5.21 8.25 -1.53
C ILE A 408 -5.19 6.98 -0.68
N HIS A 409 -4.39 5.98 -1.06
CA HIS A 409 -4.29 4.74 -0.29
C HIS A 409 -3.83 4.97 1.16
N SER A 410 -2.85 5.84 1.35
CA SER A 410 -2.36 6.20 2.69
C SER A 410 -3.36 7.05 3.48
N ASN A 411 -4.16 7.89 2.84
CA ASN A 411 -5.25 8.63 3.49
C ASN A 411 -6.32 7.67 4.01
N TRP A 412 -6.67 6.61 3.27
CA TRP A 412 -7.64 5.60 3.70
C TRP A 412 -7.10 4.78 4.88
N LEU A 413 -5.84 4.33 4.81
CA LEU A 413 -5.20 3.65 5.95
C LEU A 413 -5.14 4.57 7.19
N TRP A 414 -4.83 5.86 7.00
CA TRP A 414 -4.84 6.85 8.07
C TRP A 414 -6.24 7.05 8.66
N ALA A 415 -7.28 7.06 7.83
CA ALA A 415 -8.67 7.16 8.26
C ALA A 415 -9.04 6.01 9.20
N ARG A 416 -8.64 4.77 8.87
CA ARG A 416 -8.87 3.59 9.75
C ARG A 416 -8.09 3.67 11.07
N LEU A 417 -6.91 4.30 11.07
CA LEU A 417 -6.09 4.48 12.28
C LEU A 417 -6.68 5.52 13.23
N MET A 418 -7.23 6.61 12.70
CA MET A 418 -7.70 7.75 13.50
C MET A 418 -8.69 7.37 14.62
N PRO A 419 -9.80 6.65 14.41
CA PRO A 419 -10.73 6.35 15.50
C PRO A 419 -10.11 5.49 16.61
N ARG A 420 -8.99 4.79 16.33
CA ARG A 420 -8.30 3.91 17.27
C ARG A 420 -7.20 4.58 18.09
N VAL A 421 -6.68 5.71 17.61
CA VAL A 421 -5.50 6.37 18.21
C VAL A 421 -5.85 7.76 18.74
N PRO A 422 -5.59 8.08 20.03
CA PRO A 422 -5.80 9.41 20.58
C PRO A 422 -5.06 10.49 19.79
N ALA A 423 -5.67 11.67 19.63
CA ALA A 423 -5.08 12.81 18.91
C ALA A 423 -3.67 13.17 19.41
N ARG A 424 -3.37 12.99 20.71
CA ARG A 424 -2.05 13.25 21.31
C ARG A 424 -0.94 12.31 20.82
N ASN A 425 -1.28 11.13 20.29
CA ASN A 425 -0.34 10.11 19.84
C ASN A 425 -0.17 10.08 18.31
N ARG A 426 -0.87 10.96 17.58
CA ARG A 426 -0.83 10.99 16.13
C ARG A 426 -0.52 12.37 15.58
N THR A 427 0.15 12.44 14.44
CA THR A 427 0.41 13.69 13.72
C THR A 427 0.37 13.46 12.23
N GLN A 428 -0.18 14.44 11.51
CA GLN A 428 -0.12 14.49 10.06
C GLN A 428 0.68 15.73 9.65
N LEU A 429 1.67 15.53 8.79
CA LEU A 429 2.62 16.55 8.38
C LEU A 429 2.48 16.81 6.89
N LEU A 430 2.54 18.10 6.53
CA LEU A 430 2.58 18.55 5.15
C LEU A 430 3.99 19.00 4.83
N ASP A 431 4.62 18.25 3.93
CA ASP A 431 6.02 18.40 3.52
C ASP A 431 7.06 18.14 4.62
N PHE A 432 8.29 17.86 4.21
CA PHE A 432 9.43 17.66 5.12
C PHE A 432 9.79 18.94 5.88
N ASP A 433 9.55 20.11 5.29
CA ASP A 433 9.83 21.40 5.94
C ASP A 433 9.02 21.61 7.24
N ALA A 434 7.93 20.88 7.45
CA ALA A 434 7.21 20.87 8.73
C ALA A 434 8.10 20.45 9.90
N LEU A 435 9.08 19.57 9.67
CA LEU A 435 9.98 19.02 10.70
C LEU A 435 11.27 19.80 10.88
N ARG A 436 11.56 20.75 9.98
CA ARG A 436 12.76 21.57 10.02
C ARG A 436 12.79 22.45 11.29
N TRP A 437 13.97 22.65 11.86
CA TRP A 437 14.16 23.67 12.90
C TRP A 437 13.90 25.08 12.32
N PRO A 438 13.28 26.00 13.08
CA PRO A 438 12.98 27.36 12.59
C PRO A 438 14.21 28.11 12.04
N GLU A 439 15.38 27.87 12.61
CA GLU A 439 16.67 28.48 12.24
C GLU A 439 17.34 27.84 11.02
N ASP A 440 16.99 26.59 10.68
CA ASP A 440 17.60 25.89 9.57
C ASP A 440 17.07 26.42 8.25
N ARG A 441 17.91 26.45 7.20
CA ARG A 441 17.48 26.87 5.86
C ARG A 441 16.89 25.73 5.06
N VAL A 442 17.39 24.51 5.25
CA VAL A 442 17.02 23.31 4.51
C VAL A 442 16.74 22.22 5.51
N PHE A 443 15.71 21.40 5.27
CA PHE A 443 15.44 20.22 6.08
C PHE A 443 16.63 19.24 6.09
N ASN A 444 17.05 18.80 7.27
CA ASN A 444 18.06 17.75 7.44
C ASN A 444 17.37 16.47 7.97
N PRO A 445 17.27 15.39 7.17
CA PRO A 445 16.61 14.15 7.60
C PRO A 445 17.35 13.42 8.72
N ASN A 446 18.61 13.77 8.99
CA ASN A 446 19.40 13.17 10.08
C ASN A 446 19.27 13.94 11.40
N TYR A 447 18.79 15.19 11.39
CA TYR A 447 18.67 16.03 12.57
C TYR A 447 17.58 17.08 12.37
N PHE A 448 16.44 16.89 13.04
CA PHE A 448 15.25 17.72 12.87
C PHE A 448 14.46 17.80 14.19
N ASP A 449 13.39 18.60 14.20
CA ASP A 449 12.55 18.80 15.37
C ASP A 449 11.67 17.57 15.64
N ARG A 450 12.17 16.65 16.48
CA ARG A 450 11.49 15.40 16.85
C ARG A 450 10.23 15.61 17.71
N ASP A 451 10.07 16.77 18.35
CA ASP A 451 8.88 17.03 19.21
C ASP A 451 7.58 17.07 18.38
N LYS A 452 7.73 17.32 17.08
CA LYS A 452 6.66 17.29 16.08
C LYS A 452 6.28 15.89 15.62
N LEU A 453 7.13 14.88 15.85
CA LEU A 453 6.78 13.49 15.62
C LEU A 453 5.88 12.96 16.73
N LYS A 454 5.09 11.96 16.37
CA LYS A 454 4.30 11.16 17.30
C LYS A 454 4.46 9.67 16.94
N PRO A 455 4.14 8.73 17.85
CA PRO A 455 4.23 7.30 17.54
C PRO A 455 3.53 6.92 16.24
N PHE A 456 2.43 7.61 15.92
CA PHE A 456 1.75 7.49 14.63
C PHE A 456 1.96 8.77 13.81
N THR A 457 2.81 8.72 12.80
CA THR A 457 3.16 9.88 11.96
C THR A 457 2.84 9.60 10.50
N TYR A 458 2.08 10.49 9.86
CA TYR A 458 1.84 10.46 8.43
C TYR A 458 2.35 11.74 7.74
N LEU A 459 3.27 11.61 6.79
CA LEU A 459 3.85 12.73 6.04
C LEU A 459 3.39 12.70 4.57
N ARG A 460 2.77 13.79 4.11
CA ARG A 460 2.48 14.00 2.69
C ARG A 460 3.57 14.87 2.08
N TYR A 461 4.37 14.35 1.17
CA TYR A 461 5.49 15.10 0.58
C TYR A 461 5.15 15.65 -0.81
N GLY A 462 5.78 16.78 -1.13
CA GLY A 462 5.55 17.54 -2.36
C GLY A 462 5.00 18.92 -2.02
N HIS A 463 5.52 19.94 -2.70
CA HIS A 463 5.14 21.31 -2.47
C HIS A 463 3.79 21.57 -3.14
N LEU A 464 2.81 22.05 -2.37
CA LEU A 464 1.48 22.39 -2.90
C LEU A 464 1.57 23.48 -3.98
N ASP A 465 2.49 24.43 -3.80
CA ASP A 465 2.75 25.57 -4.69
C ASP A 465 3.89 25.32 -5.71
N ALA A 466 4.28 24.06 -5.92
CA ALA A 466 5.29 23.68 -6.89
C ALA A 466 4.98 24.26 -8.29
N ASN A 467 5.94 24.96 -8.89
CA ASN A 467 5.82 25.38 -10.27
C ASN A 467 5.98 24.18 -11.22
N GLN A 468 5.61 24.38 -12.49
CA GLN A 468 5.64 23.31 -13.50
C GLN A 468 7.01 22.62 -13.63
N ASN A 469 8.13 23.34 -13.52
CA ASN A 469 9.45 22.73 -13.61
C ASN A 469 9.75 21.83 -12.39
N GLN A 470 9.32 22.24 -11.20
CA GLN A 470 9.44 21.42 -9.98
C GLN A 470 8.61 20.14 -10.12
N VAL A 471 7.37 20.24 -10.58
CA VAL A 471 6.50 19.08 -10.86
C VAL A 471 7.15 18.16 -11.89
N LEU A 472 7.64 18.69 -13.03
CA LEU A 472 8.30 17.90 -14.07
C LEU A 472 9.60 17.23 -13.59
N SER A 473 10.29 17.83 -12.61
CA SER A 473 11.46 17.23 -11.95
C SER A 473 11.12 16.15 -10.93
N GLY A 474 9.85 15.98 -10.59
CA GLY A 474 9.33 14.90 -9.75
C GLY A 474 8.79 15.31 -8.38
N ASP A 475 8.55 16.59 -8.13
CA ASP A 475 8.02 17.04 -6.85
C ASP A 475 6.68 16.38 -6.47
N GLY A 476 6.68 15.62 -5.38
CA GLY A 476 5.50 14.91 -4.90
C GLY A 476 5.10 13.68 -5.75
N ASN A 477 5.90 13.28 -6.74
CA ASN A 477 5.65 12.07 -7.53
C ASN A 477 6.07 10.80 -6.75
N HIS A 478 5.81 9.60 -7.29
CA HIS A 478 5.95 8.29 -6.63
C HIS A 478 7.25 8.06 -5.84
N VAL A 479 8.39 8.38 -6.44
CA VAL A 479 9.70 8.37 -5.77
C VAL A 479 10.06 9.76 -5.24
N GLY A 480 9.70 10.80 -6.00
CA GLY A 480 10.05 12.19 -5.71
C GLY A 480 11.28 12.67 -6.46
N THR A 481 11.66 13.93 -6.28
CA THR A 481 12.94 14.46 -6.75
C THR A 481 14.13 13.71 -6.13
N VAL A 482 15.36 13.91 -6.66
CA VAL A 482 16.58 13.29 -6.10
C VAL A 482 16.77 13.63 -4.62
N SER A 483 16.42 14.85 -4.20
CA SER A 483 16.46 15.23 -2.78
C SER A 483 15.35 14.57 -1.97
N GLN A 484 14.15 14.43 -2.53
CA GLN A 484 13.03 13.76 -1.87
C GLN A 484 13.33 12.27 -1.66
N VAL A 485 13.85 11.54 -2.64
CA VAL A 485 14.11 10.09 -2.45
C VAL A 485 15.16 9.81 -1.37
N LEU A 486 16.28 10.54 -1.35
CA LEU A 486 17.29 10.38 -0.29
C LEU A 486 16.73 10.82 1.06
N GLY A 487 16.03 11.97 1.09
CA GLY A 487 15.39 12.49 2.29
C GLY A 487 14.38 11.53 2.89
N ARG A 488 13.55 10.89 2.05
CA ARG A 488 12.55 9.89 2.44
C ARG A 488 13.16 8.66 3.10
N ILE A 489 14.18 8.06 2.48
CA ILE A 489 14.84 6.87 3.05
C ILE A 489 15.55 7.23 4.36
N GLN A 490 16.30 8.34 4.38
CA GLN A 490 16.94 8.79 5.63
C GLN A 490 15.90 9.11 6.70
N MET A 491 14.77 9.71 6.33
CA MET A 491 13.71 10.08 7.25
C MET A 491 13.10 8.85 7.92
N VAL A 492 12.69 7.83 7.16
CA VAL A 492 12.08 6.63 7.78
C VAL A 492 13.06 5.90 8.70
N LEU A 493 14.35 5.84 8.33
CA LEU A 493 15.39 5.26 9.17
C LEU A 493 15.64 6.10 10.43
N SER A 494 15.64 7.42 10.30
CA SER A 494 15.81 8.38 11.39
C SER A 494 14.65 8.36 12.39
N VAL A 495 13.42 8.17 11.91
CA VAL A 495 12.24 7.97 12.77
C VAL A 495 12.34 6.61 13.45
N GLY A 496 12.50 5.54 12.67
CA GLY A 496 12.50 4.17 13.19
C GLY A 496 13.56 3.94 14.26
N GLN A 497 14.79 4.41 14.04
CA GLN A 497 15.85 4.29 15.03
C GLN A 497 15.57 5.05 16.33
N GLY A 498 14.80 6.15 16.25
CA GLY A 498 14.44 6.97 17.39
C GLY A 498 13.35 6.36 18.28
N THR A 499 12.73 5.25 17.86
CA THR A 499 11.73 4.52 18.65
C THR A 499 12.35 3.70 19.79
N TRP A 500 13.62 3.33 19.65
CA TRP A 500 14.28 2.45 20.61
C TRP A 500 14.87 3.23 21.79
N PRO A 501 14.66 2.73 23.02
CA PRO A 501 15.16 3.39 24.22
C PRO A 501 16.66 3.19 24.43
N ASN A 502 17.26 4.10 25.19
CA ASN A 502 18.67 4.12 25.56
C ASN A 502 19.61 4.15 24.32
N PRO A 503 19.52 5.18 23.47
CA PRO A 503 20.31 5.21 22.23
C PRO A 503 21.81 5.42 22.50
N ASP A 504 22.69 4.63 21.84
CA ASP A 504 24.12 4.97 21.74
C ASP A 504 24.33 6.07 20.70
N LEU A 505 24.48 7.29 21.19
CA LEU A 505 24.69 8.48 20.39
C LEU A 505 26.14 8.98 20.44
N GLU A 506 27.07 8.23 21.02
CA GLU A 506 28.46 8.68 21.09
C GLU A 506 29.05 8.80 19.68
N PRO A 507 29.80 9.87 19.36
CA PRO A 507 30.50 10.02 18.08
C PRO A 507 31.61 8.99 17.91
N ARG A 508 31.77 8.49 16.67
CA ARG A 508 32.64 7.35 16.36
C ARG A 508 33.42 7.56 15.08
N ARG A 509 34.43 6.73 14.84
CA ARG A 509 35.13 6.71 13.55
C ARG A 509 34.17 6.17 12.49
N ASN A 510 33.92 6.98 11.47
CA ASN A 510 33.05 6.59 10.37
C ASN A 510 33.63 5.37 9.59
N PRO A 511 32.91 4.24 9.54
CA PRO A 511 33.33 3.05 8.81
C PRO A 511 32.96 3.10 7.31
N ALA A 512 32.34 4.19 6.83
CA ALA A 512 31.88 4.29 5.45
C ALA A 512 32.96 3.90 4.43
N GLY A 513 32.62 2.96 3.56
CA GLY A 513 33.51 2.42 2.53
C GLY A 513 34.61 1.48 3.04
N GLN A 514 34.62 1.10 4.33
CA GLN A 514 35.51 0.08 4.86
C GLN A 514 34.95 -1.31 4.62
N ASP A 515 35.82 -2.23 4.19
CA ASP A 515 35.46 -3.63 3.97
C ASP A 515 34.88 -4.27 5.24
N GLY A 516 33.81 -5.07 5.07
CA GLY A 516 33.17 -5.80 6.16
C GLY A 516 32.14 -5.01 6.99
N TYR A 517 31.96 -3.71 6.74
CA TYR A 517 30.91 -2.90 7.35
C TYR A 517 29.64 -2.77 6.48
N GLY A 518 29.73 -3.14 5.21
CA GLY A 518 28.58 -3.34 4.34
C GLY A 518 28.92 -4.37 3.28
N GLY A 519 27.93 -5.14 2.84
CA GLY A 519 28.15 -6.22 1.89
C GLY A 519 26.92 -7.06 1.64
N VAL A 520 27.15 -8.20 0.98
CA VAL A 520 26.14 -9.22 0.69
C VAL A 520 26.52 -10.47 1.48
N ASP A 521 25.53 -11.06 2.16
CA ASP A 521 25.61 -12.40 2.76
C ASP A 521 24.53 -13.29 2.14
N SER A 522 24.57 -14.59 2.42
CA SER A 522 23.62 -15.56 1.90
C SER A 522 23.21 -16.60 2.93
N PHE A 523 22.04 -17.20 2.71
CA PHE A 523 21.55 -18.33 3.51
C PHE A 523 20.81 -19.33 2.63
N GLU A 524 20.69 -20.56 3.12
CA GLU A 524 19.86 -21.57 2.47
C GLU A 524 18.42 -21.40 2.94
N SER A 525 17.53 -21.01 2.02
CA SER A 525 16.10 -20.88 2.30
C SER A 525 15.43 -22.23 2.19
N VAL A 526 14.87 -22.73 3.29
CA VAL A 526 14.09 -23.98 3.27
C VAL A 526 12.75 -23.73 2.60
N ALA A 527 12.14 -22.58 2.89
CA ALA A 527 10.93 -22.07 2.26
C ALA A 527 11.02 -22.10 0.73
N LEU A 528 12.08 -21.53 0.15
CA LEU A 528 12.24 -21.43 -1.31
C LEU A 528 12.99 -22.60 -1.94
N GLY A 529 13.64 -23.45 -1.12
CA GLY A 529 14.46 -24.56 -1.62
C GLY A 529 15.69 -24.11 -2.41
N ARG A 530 16.15 -22.87 -2.22
CA ARG A 530 17.31 -22.27 -2.91
C ARG A 530 18.12 -21.37 -1.98
N THR A 531 19.38 -21.15 -2.32
CA THR A 531 20.20 -20.13 -1.67
C THR A 531 19.63 -18.74 -1.96
N ARG A 532 19.50 -17.92 -0.92
CA ARG A 532 19.05 -16.52 -1.00
C ARG A 532 20.17 -15.60 -0.54
N THR A 533 20.23 -14.43 -1.15
CA THR A 533 21.14 -13.36 -0.77
C THR A 533 20.38 -12.26 -0.03
N PHE A 534 21.10 -11.53 0.81
CA PHE A 534 20.63 -10.28 1.40
C PHE A 534 21.82 -9.36 1.60
N SER A 535 21.53 -8.07 1.64
CA SER A 535 22.52 -7.03 1.87
C SER A 535 22.47 -6.57 3.33
N TYR A 536 23.63 -6.23 3.89
CA TYR A 536 23.73 -5.73 5.26
C TYR A 536 24.57 -4.45 5.34
N VAL A 537 24.23 -3.60 6.31
CA VAL A 537 25.03 -2.44 6.74
C VAL A 537 25.17 -2.50 8.24
N LEU A 538 26.41 -2.52 8.71
CA LEU A 538 26.75 -2.59 10.13
C LEU A 538 27.04 -1.19 10.68
N PRO A 539 26.70 -0.95 11.96
CA PRO A 539 26.99 0.33 12.60
C PRO A 539 28.51 0.54 12.75
N PRO A 540 28.95 1.78 12.97
CA PRO A 540 30.26 2.06 13.55
C PRO A 540 30.59 1.14 14.74
N GLU A 541 31.88 0.91 14.99
CA GLU A 541 32.41 0.02 16.06
C GLU A 541 31.96 -1.43 16.06
N TYR A 542 31.21 -1.90 15.06
CA TYR A 542 30.79 -3.29 15.02
C TYR A 542 31.95 -4.30 15.08
N HIS A 543 33.12 -3.95 14.56
CA HIS A 543 34.31 -4.80 14.62
C HIS A 543 35.32 -4.37 15.70
N ASP A 544 34.95 -3.45 16.60
CA ASP A 544 35.82 -3.02 17.69
C ASP A 544 35.90 -4.10 18.79
N PRO A 545 37.09 -4.66 19.06
CA PRO A 545 37.26 -5.67 20.11
C PRO A 545 36.86 -5.20 21.51
N GLU A 546 36.97 -3.89 21.80
CA GLU A 546 36.58 -3.34 23.10
C GLU A 546 35.05 -3.33 23.31
N ARG A 547 34.29 -3.54 22.23
CA ARG A 547 32.83 -3.53 22.21
C ARG A 547 32.24 -4.84 21.70
N ALA A 548 32.97 -5.94 21.80
CA ALA A 548 32.54 -7.25 21.30
C ALA A 548 31.20 -7.75 21.90
N ASP A 549 30.87 -7.29 23.11
CA ASP A 549 29.62 -7.65 23.81
C ASP A 549 28.42 -6.75 23.44
N GLU A 550 28.65 -5.65 22.71
CA GLU A 550 27.58 -4.76 22.27
C GLU A 550 26.60 -5.49 21.33
N ARG A 551 25.32 -5.10 21.40
CA ARG A 551 24.23 -5.66 20.59
C ARG A 551 23.37 -4.52 20.06
N TYR A 552 22.94 -4.64 18.81
CA TYR A 552 22.33 -3.56 18.07
C TYR A 552 20.88 -3.87 17.68
N PRO A 553 19.98 -2.88 17.67
CA PRO A 553 18.70 -3.02 16.99
C PRO A 553 18.88 -3.30 15.49
N VAL A 554 17.82 -3.82 14.86
CA VAL A 554 17.83 -4.19 13.43
C VAL A 554 16.66 -3.54 12.71
N LEU A 555 16.93 -2.91 11.56
CA LEU A 555 15.90 -2.43 10.66
C LEU A 555 15.96 -3.18 9.33
N TYR A 556 14.86 -3.83 8.96
CA TYR A 556 14.68 -4.50 7.66
C TYR A 556 14.06 -3.52 6.67
N PHE A 557 14.74 -3.27 5.56
CA PHE A 557 14.27 -2.34 4.52
C PHE A 557 13.97 -3.10 3.22
N LEU A 558 12.70 -3.15 2.87
CA LEU A 558 12.15 -3.83 1.70
C LEU A 558 12.17 -2.90 0.49
N HIS A 559 12.86 -3.33 -0.58
CA HIS A 559 12.95 -2.54 -1.81
C HIS A 559 11.65 -2.58 -2.63
N GLY A 560 11.54 -1.64 -3.58
CA GLY A 560 10.43 -1.55 -4.52
C GLY A 560 10.52 -2.55 -5.67
N GLN A 561 9.46 -2.58 -6.48
CA GLN A 561 9.36 -3.45 -7.64
C GLN A 561 10.48 -3.17 -8.66
N GLY A 562 11.09 -4.23 -9.21
CA GLY A 562 12.17 -4.14 -10.19
C GLY A 562 13.51 -3.61 -9.65
N GLN A 563 13.65 -3.49 -8.33
CA GLN A 563 14.93 -3.16 -7.67
C GLN A 563 15.63 -4.44 -7.18
N GLU A 564 16.86 -4.26 -6.71
CA GLU A 564 17.73 -5.30 -6.15
C GLU A 564 18.29 -4.82 -4.80
N HIS A 565 18.59 -5.75 -3.90
CA HIS A 565 19.06 -5.42 -2.55
C HIS A 565 20.49 -4.84 -2.53
N GLU A 566 21.34 -5.20 -3.49
CA GLU A 566 22.71 -4.68 -3.62
C GLU A 566 22.72 -3.20 -3.97
N GLY A 567 21.75 -2.75 -4.77
CA GLY A 567 21.57 -1.34 -5.11
C GLY A 567 21.35 -0.44 -3.88
N MET A 568 20.84 -1.03 -2.79
CA MET A 568 20.62 -0.32 -1.54
C MET A 568 21.88 -0.20 -0.67
N VAL A 569 22.88 -1.09 -0.82
CA VAL A 569 24.12 -1.05 0.00
C VAL A 569 24.89 0.25 -0.20
N ALA A 570 24.88 0.81 -1.42
CA ALA A 570 25.53 2.08 -1.72
C ALA A 570 25.00 3.24 -0.85
N SER A 571 23.72 3.17 -0.44
CA SER A 571 23.14 4.15 0.48
C SER A 571 23.65 4.02 1.92
N GLY A 572 24.21 2.85 2.29
CA GLY A 572 24.81 2.56 3.59
C GLY A 572 25.90 3.54 4.01
N ILE A 573 26.61 4.16 3.07
CA ILE A 573 27.60 5.21 3.33
C ILE A 573 26.97 6.40 4.06
N PHE A 574 25.76 6.82 3.66
CA PHE A 574 25.06 7.94 4.28
C PHE A 574 24.60 7.58 5.70
N PHE A 575 24.12 6.35 5.89
CA PHE A 575 23.62 5.87 7.18
C PHE A 575 24.75 5.68 8.20
N GLN A 576 25.87 5.08 7.78
CA GLN A 576 27.06 4.95 8.60
C GLN A 576 27.65 6.30 8.98
N THR A 577 27.60 7.27 8.06
CA THR A 577 27.98 8.65 8.36
C THR A 577 27.04 9.26 9.40
N ALA A 578 25.72 9.12 9.24
CA ALA A 578 24.76 9.61 10.22
C ALA A 578 24.97 8.98 11.61
N MET A 579 25.19 7.66 11.66
CA MET A 579 25.51 6.93 12.89
C MET A 579 26.87 7.30 13.49
N ALA A 580 27.89 7.60 12.69
CA ALA A 580 29.21 7.96 13.20
C ALA A 580 29.25 9.38 13.78
N GLU A 581 28.42 10.26 13.23
CA GLU A 581 28.37 11.69 13.55
C GLU A 581 27.25 12.06 14.55
N SER A 582 26.67 11.06 15.21
CA SER A 582 25.70 11.23 16.30
C SER A 582 26.18 12.24 17.33
N GLN A 583 25.29 13.13 17.80
CA GLN A 583 25.57 14.24 18.73
C GLN A 583 26.46 15.37 18.22
N ARG A 584 26.92 15.37 16.96
CA ARG A 584 27.43 16.62 16.37
C ARG A 584 26.23 17.55 16.13
N PRO A 585 26.14 18.72 16.80
CA PRO A 585 24.97 19.58 16.71
C PRO A 585 24.67 19.97 15.26
N GLY A 586 23.40 19.82 14.84
CA GLY A 586 22.96 20.11 13.47
C GLY A 586 23.33 19.05 12.42
N MET A 587 24.05 17.97 12.79
CA MET A 587 24.45 16.92 11.84
C MET A 587 23.57 15.67 11.95
N SER A 588 23.55 15.02 13.11
CA SER A 588 22.85 13.75 13.30
C SER A 588 22.56 13.45 14.77
N ASP A 589 21.43 12.78 15.03
CA ASP A 589 21.07 12.20 16.32
C ASP A 589 20.76 10.68 16.22
N TRP A 590 21.35 10.00 15.25
CA TRP A 590 21.11 8.57 15.02
C TRP A 590 21.78 7.69 16.07
N THR A 591 21.09 6.68 16.57
CA THR A 591 21.71 5.59 17.34
C THR A 591 22.47 4.62 16.43
N LYS A 592 23.14 3.63 17.02
CA LYS A 592 23.85 2.57 16.30
C LYS A 592 22.90 1.39 16.07
N PHE A 593 22.69 1.00 14.82
CA PHE A 593 21.81 -0.11 14.46
C PHE A 593 22.28 -0.83 13.19
N ILE A 594 21.81 -2.05 13.00
CA ILE A 594 22.04 -2.87 11.81
C ILE A 594 20.92 -2.59 10.81
N ILE A 595 21.26 -2.48 9.53
CA ILE A 595 20.27 -2.41 8.44
C ILE A 595 20.42 -3.65 7.58
N ILE A 596 19.31 -4.33 7.34
CA ILE A 596 19.21 -5.49 6.46
C ILE A 596 18.34 -5.10 5.27
N PHE A 597 18.82 -5.38 4.06
CA PHE A 597 18.06 -5.27 2.82
C PHE A 597 17.84 -6.69 2.29
N PRO A 598 16.69 -7.32 2.58
CA PRO A 598 16.34 -8.61 2.02
C PRO A 598 16.24 -8.52 0.50
N ASP A 599 16.42 -9.65 -0.18
CA ASP A 599 16.20 -9.75 -1.61
C ASP A 599 14.72 -10.06 -1.91
N GLY A 600 14.08 -9.23 -2.71
CA GLY A 600 12.73 -9.41 -3.25
C GLY A 600 12.71 -9.38 -4.78
N HIS A 601 13.86 -9.56 -5.43
CA HIS A 601 14.00 -9.54 -6.88
C HIS A 601 13.42 -10.80 -7.53
N CYS A 602 12.80 -10.61 -8.70
CA CYS A 602 12.33 -11.71 -9.54
C CYS A 602 13.43 -12.12 -10.52
N TYR A 603 13.91 -13.36 -10.42
CA TYR A 603 14.94 -13.86 -11.33
C TYR A 603 14.33 -14.62 -12.51
N ASP A 604 14.76 -14.24 -13.72
CA ASP A 604 14.30 -14.83 -14.99
C ASP A 604 14.52 -16.35 -15.08
N ASP A 605 15.52 -16.89 -14.39
CA ASP A 605 15.88 -18.32 -14.43
C ASP A 605 14.99 -19.20 -13.55
N VAL A 606 14.16 -18.62 -12.69
CA VAL A 606 13.25 -19.37 -11.80
C VAL A 606 11.79 -19.26 -12.27
N ASP A 607 11.47 -18.28 -13.12
CA ASP A 607 10.15 -18.06 -13.73
C ASP A 607 9.00 -18.00 -12.69
N ASP A 608 9.25 -17.22 -11.63
CA ASP A 608 8.33 -17.02 -10.51
C ASP A 608 7.39 -15.83 -10.82
N CYS A 609 7.99 -14.68 -11.14
CA CYS A 609 7.35 -13.39 -11.33
C CYS A 609 8.09 -12.55 -12.38
N HIS A 610 7.48 -11.47 -12.86
CA HIS A 610 8.08 -10.56 -13.84
C HIS A 610 8.98 -9.51 -13.19
N SER A 611 8.59 -9.00 -12.02
CA SER A 611 9.21 -7.80 -11.45
C SER A 611 8.92 -7.54 -9.98
N GLY A 612 7.90 -8.14 -9.39
CA GLY A 612 7.61 -8.02 -7.96
C GLY A 612 7.13 -9.32 -7.32
N THR A 613 7.69 -9.64 -6.15
CA THR A 613 7.25 -10.75 -5.30
C THR A 613 6.19 -10.31 -4.29
N PHE A 614 6.04 -9.00 -4.08
CA PHE A 614 5.19 -8.39 -3.03
C PHE A 614 5.45 -8.91 -1.61
N TRP A 615 6.57 -9.62 -1.41
CA TRP A 615 6.93 -10.26 -0.15
C TRP A 615 5.84 -11.17 0.41
N ASN A 616 5.07 -11.81 -0.48
CA ASN A 616 3.96 -12.70 -0.14
C ASN A 616 4.18 -14.07 -0.76
N ASP A 617 3.69 -15.12 -0.10
CA ASP A 617 3.62 -16.44 -0.71
C ASP A 617 2.62 -16.43 -1.87
N PHE A 618 3.00 -16.96 -3.02
CA PHE A 618 2.10 -16.96 -4.17
C PHE A 618 0.98 -17.98 -4.01
N VAL A 619 -0.20 -17.67 -4.53
CA VAL A 619 -1.39 -18.53 -4.46
C VAL A 619 -1.24 -19.85 -5.22
N THR A 620 -0.18 -20.00 -6.01
CA THR A 620 0.19 -21.29 -6.63
C THR A 620 0.61 -22.34 -5.61
N GLY A 621 1.06 -21.92 -4.42
CA GLY A 621 1.53 -22.80 -3.34
C GLY A 621 2.84 -23.53 -3.64
N GLU A 622 3.50 -23.20 -4.76
CA GLU A 622 4.77 -23.80 -5.16
C GLU A 622 5.89 -23.37 -4.22
N GLN A 623 6.79 -24.30 -3.85
CA GLN A 623 7.89 -24.03 -2.93
C GLN A 623 8.75 -22.84 -3.41
N ARG A 624 9.01 -22.73 -4.72
CA ARG A 624 9.82 -21.66 -5.31
C ARG A 624 9.27 -20.25 -5.15
N SER A 625 8.02 -20.10 -4.67
CA SER A 625 7.32 -18.82 -4.57
C SER A 625 6.81 -18.51 -3.14
N ARG A 626 7.48 -19.07 -2.13
CA ARG A 626 7.18 -18.83 -0.69
C ARG A 626 8.00 -17.69 -0.10
N PHE A 627 7.79 -16.47 -0.61
CA PHE A 627 8.60 -15.30 -0.28
C PHE A 627 8.32 -14.72 1.12
N GLU A 628 7.14 -14.94 1.68
CA GLU A 628 6.85 -14.52 3.06
C GLU A 628 7.53 -15.46 4.06
N GLU A 629 7.42 -16.78 3.86
CA GLU A 629 8.14 -17.77 4.67
C GLU A 629 9.66 -17.50 4.63
N ASP A 630 10.21 -17.21 3.45
CA ASP A 630 11.64 -16.83 3.26
C ASP A 630 12.05 -15.61 4.09
N PHE A 631 11.22 -14.58 4.11
CA PHE A 631 11.48 -13.38 4.89
C PHE A 631 11.52 -13.68 6.40
N TRP A 632 10.63 -14.54 6.90
CA TRP A 632 10.65 -14.96 8.30
C TRP A 632 11.89 -15.80 8.65
N GLU A 633 12.36 -16.67 7.75
CA GLU A 633 13.63 -17.38 7.92
C GLU A 633 14.81 -16.41 8.00
N LEU A 634 14.81 -15.34 7.20
CA LEU A 634 15.86 -14.33 7.24
C LEU A 634 15.95 -13.63 8.60
N LEU A 635 14.84 -13.37 9.29
CA LEU A 635 14.87 -12.78 10.64
C LEU A 635 15.67 -13.67 11.61
N ASP A 636 15.40 -14.98 11.59
CA ASP A 636 16.10 -15.96 12.42
C ASP A 636 17.59 -16.08 12.03
N VAL A 637 17.90 -16.02 10.74
CA VAL A 637 19.29 -16.01 10.24
C VAL A 637 20.05 -14.79 10.80
N VAL A 638 19.43 -13.61 10.76
CA VAL A 638 20.05 -12.37 11.22
C VAL A 638 20.29 -12.41 12.72
N ASP A 639 19.31 -12.84 13.53
CA ASP A 639 19.47 -12.95 14.98
C ASP A 639 20.55 -13.96 15.40
N ASN A 640 20.75 -15.02 14.63
CA ASN A 640 21.74 -16.06 14.94
C ASN A 640 23.16 -15.69 14.51
N ARG A 641 23.32 -14.89 13.44
CA ARG A 641 24.64 -14.57 12.86
C ARG A 641 25.17 -13.19 13.23
N TYR A 642 24.28 -12.24 13.51
CA TYR A 642 24.64 -10.87 13.83
C TYR A 642 24.41 -10.57 15.31
N ARG A 643 25.07 -9.52 15.81
CA ARG A 643 24.98 -9.08 17.19
C ARG A 643 23.71 -8.27 17.42
N THR A 644 22.55 -8.93 17.42
CA THR A 644 21.24 -8.28 17.58
C THR A 644 20.84 -8.13 19.04
N ARG A 645 20.18 -7.02 19.38
CA ARG A 645 19.66 -6.75 20.73
C ARG A 645 18.46 -7.66 21.00
N GLN A 646 18.40 -8.21 22.21
CA GLN A 646 17.35 -9.15 22.62
C GLN A 646 16.14 -8.39 23.18
N PRO A 647 14.93 -8.97 23.10
CA PRO A 647 13.75 -8.33 23.66
C PRO A 647 13.87 -8.03 25.15
N GLU A 648 13.42 -6.85 25.57
CA GLU A 648 13.45 -6.41 26.96
C GLU A 648 12.17 -5.63 27.33
N ASP A 649 11.71 -5.77 28.58
CA ASP A 649 10.56 -5.05 29.10
C ASP A 649 11.07 -3.82 29.87
N LEU A 650 10.64 -2.62 29.46
CA LEU A 650 11.07 -1.36 30.07
C LEU A 650 9.88 -0.54 30.57
N PRO A 651 10.02 0.21 31.67
CA PRO A 651 9.00 1.16 32.10
C PRO A 651 8.70 2.18 31.00
N ILE A 652 7.42 2.42 30.72
CA ILE A 652 6.98 3.51 29.85
C ILE A 652 7.26 4.82 30.62
N PRO A 653 8.03 5.77 30.04
CA PRO A 653 8.20 7.07 30.66
C PRO A 653 6.83 7.71 30.87
N LEU A 654 6.44 7.98 32.12
CA LEU A 654 5.23 8.72 32.42
C LEU A 654 5.34 10.09 31.74
N ALA A 655 4.42 10.40 30.83
CA ALA A 655 4.34 11.73 30.25
C ALA A 655 4.12 12.75 31.39
N GLU A 656 4.88 13.84 31.41
CA GLU A 656 4.63 14.93 32.35
C GLU A 656 3.23 15.50 32.08
N GLY A 657 2.24 15.13 32.91
CA GLY A 657 0.91 15.78 32.92
C GLY A 657 -0.34 14.90 32.84
N ASP A 658 -0.28 13.60 33.18
CA ASP A 658 -1.51 12.83 33.49
C ASP A 658 -2.06 13.13 34.91
#